data_AF-A0AAV1AY91-F1
#
_entry.id   AF-A0AAV1AY91-F1
#
_cell.length_a   1.000
_cell.length_b   1.000
_cell.length_c   1.000
_cell.angle_alpha   90.00
_cell.angle_beta   90.00
_cell.angle_gamma   90.00
#
_symmetry.space_group_name_H-M   'P 1'
#
loop_
_entity.id
_entity.type
_entity.pdbx_description
1 polymer ?
#
loop_
_entity_poly.entity_id
_entity_poly.type
_entity_poly.pdbx_seq_one_letter_code
_entity_poly.pdbx_strand_id
1 'polypeptide(L)'
;MVYTISGIRFPVLPSLHKSTLRCDRRTSSSHSFFLNKNSSFSRTSLYAKFSRDSETKSSTIAESDKVLIPEDQDNSVSLTDQLENPDITSEDAQNLEGLTMKDENKYNLDEAASSYREVGDEKGSVISSSLVDVNTDTETKKTSIHSDEKVKVDKPKIIPPPGTGQKIYEIDPLLQAHRQHLDFRYAQYKRIREEIDKYEGGLDAFSRGYEKLGFTRSATGITYREWAPGAKSAALVGDFNNWNPNADVMTKDAFGVWEIFLPNNADGSPPIPHGSRVKIHMDTPSGIKDSIPAWIKFSVQAPGEIPYNGIYYDPPEEEKYVFKHPQPKRPRSIRIYESHIGMSSPEPKINTYANFRDDVLPRIKKLGYNAVQIMAIQEHSYYASFGYHVTNFFAPSSRFGTPEDLKSLIDRAHELGLLVLMDIVHSHASNNTLDGLNMFDGTDGHYFHPGTRGYHWMWDSRLFNYGSWEVLRYLLSNARWWLDEYKFDGFRFDGVTSMMYTHHGLQVSFTGNYSEYFGLATDVEAVVYMMLVNDLIHGLFPEAVSIGEDVSGMPTFCLPTQDGGIGFNYRLHMAVADKWIELLKKQDEDWRMGDIVHTLTNRRWLEKCVVYAESHDQALVGDKTLAFWLMDKDMYDFMALDRPSTPLIDRGIALHKMIRLITMGLGGEGYLNFMGNEFGHPEWIDFPRGEQHLPNGKIVPGNNNSYDKCRRRFDLGDADYLRYHGMQEFDRAMQHLEERYGFMTSEHQYISRKNEGDRVIIFERDNLVFVFNFHWTNSYSDYKVGCLKPGKYKIVLDSDDTLFGGFNRLNHTAEYFTSEGWYDDRPRSFLVYAPCRTAVVYALVDKVESEPIELSVGVEPDPIELSLEVESEPIQQSVEVEP
;
A
#
# COMPACT_ATOMS: atom_id res chain seq x y z
N MET A 1 -16.53 5.40 -6.26
CA MET A 1 -16.94 4.31 -5.34
C MET A 1 -16.13 4.50 -4.06
N VAL A 2 -16.65 4.15 -2.87
CA VAL A 2 -16.15 4.73 -1.61
C VAL A 2 -15.66 3.70 -0.61
N TYR A 3 -14.40 3.86 -0.18
CA TYR A 3 -13.85 3.22 1.00
C TYR A 3 -14.39 3.90 2.26
N THR A 4 -15.10 3.13 3.08
CA THR A 4 -15.35 3.43 4.49
C THR A 4 -14.15 3.03 5.34
N ILE A 5 -14.15 3.51 6.59
CA ILE A 5 -13.42 2.88 7.71
C ILE A 5 -13.56 1.34 7.63
N SER A 6 -12.45 0.65 7.88
CA SER A 6 -12.27 -0.81 7.83
C SER A 6 -13.54 -1.61 8.14
N GLY A 7 -14.12 -2.24 7.11
CA GLY A 7 -15.15 -3.29 7.25
C GLY A 7 -16.63 -2.91 7.04
N ILE A 8 -16.99 -1.71 6.55
CA ILE A 8 -18.43 -1.34 6.37
C ILE A 8 -18.76 -0.78 4.97
N ARG A 9 -18.79 -1.60 3.91
CA ARG A 9 -19.30 -1.16 2.58
C ARG A 9 -20.80 -0.82 2.67
N PHE A 10 -21.20 0.43 2.36
CA PHE A 10 -22.61 0.80 2.18
C PHE A 10 -23.10 0.42 0.77
N PRO A 11 -24.35 -0.08 0.61
CA PRO A 11 -24.87 -0.46 -0.70
C PRO A 11 -25.20 0.75 -1.58
N VAL A 12 -24.83 0.69 -2.85
CA VAL A 12 -25.21 1.68 -3.87
C VAL A 12 -26.66 1.46 -4.29
N LEU A 13 -27.46 2.52 -4.29
CA LEU A 13 -28.82 2.50 -4.85
C LEU A 13 -28.77 2.32 -6.38
N PRO A 14 -29.58 1.43 -6.98
CA PRO A 14 -29.62 1.27 -8.44
C PRO A 14 -30.05 2.56 -9.13
N SER A 15 -29.31 3.00 -10.16
CA SER A 15 -29.68 4.20 -10.91
C SER A 15 -30.95 3.96 -11.73
N LEU A 16 -31.99 4.76 -11.49
CA LEU A 16 -33.19 4.80 -12.31
C LEU A 16 -32.87 5.44 -13.68
N HIS A 17 -32.66 4.60 -14.70
CA HIS A 17 -32.57 5.08 -16.09
C HIS A 17 -33.89 5.75 -16.52
N LYS A 18 -33.89 7.09 -16.57
CA LYS A 18 -34.88 7.86 -17.34
C LYS A 18 -34.41 7.95 -18.79
N SER A 19 -34.96 7.10 -19.65
CA SER A 19 -34.77 7.20 -21.10
C SER A 19 -35.50 8.43 -21.66
N THR A 20 -34.77 9.42 -22.15
CA THR A 20 -35.34 10.53 -22.93
C THR A 20 -35.51 10.12 -24.39
N LEU A 21 -36.75 10.06 -24.87
CA LEU A 21 -37.04 9.82 -26.27
C LEU A 21 -36.59 10.99 -27.16
N ARG A 22 -35.97 10.67 -28.29
CA ARG A 22 -36.20 11.42 -29.54
C ARG A 22 -36.70 10.46 -30.62
N CYS A 23 -37.64 10.98 -31.42
CA CYS A 23 -38.43 10.24 -32.38
C CYS A 23 -37.76 10.27 -33.75
N ASP A 24 -37.79 9.16 -34.50
CA ASP A 24 -38.29 9.27 -35.87
C ASP A 24 -38.89 7.97 -36.44
N ARG A 25 -39.83 8.21 -37.36
CA ARG A 25 -40.69 7.31 -38.16
C ARG A 25 -39.91 6.16 -38.86
N ARG A 26 -40.47 4.97 -39.17
CA ARG A 26 -41.81 4.65 -39.76
C ARG A 26 -42.09 3.12 -39.78
N THR A 27 -43.37 2.72 -40.01
CA THR A 27 -43.87 1.40 -40.53
C THR A 27 -43.51 0.11 -39.76
N SER A 28 -44.41 -0.47 -38.92
CA SER A 28 -45.47 -1.46 -39.24
C SER A 28 -44.95 -2.91 -39.52
N SER A 29 -45.48 -4.01 -38.96
CA SER A 29 -46.83 -4.25 -38.43
C SER A 29 -46.96 -5.44 -37.45
N SER A 30 -47.86 -5.30 -36.46
CA SER A 30 -48.72 -6.32 -35.80
C SER A 30 -48.20 -7.74 -35.48
N HIS A 31 -48.25 -8.10 -34.19
CA HIS A 31 -49.38 -8.90 -33.66
C HIS A 31 -49.61 -8.66 -32.16
N SER A 32 -50.86 -8.78 -31.74
CA SER A 32 -51.38 -8.48 -30.40
C SER A 32 -51.87 -9.74 -29.69
N PHE A 33 -51.76 -9.83 -28.36
CA PHE A 33 -52.83 -10.44 -27.54
C PHE A 33 -52.80 -9.92 -26.09
N PHE A 34 -53.88 -10.20 -25.34
CA PHE A 34 -54.36 -9.40 -24.20
C PHE A 34 -53.86 -9.82 -22.82
N LEU A 35 -53.85 -8.82 -21.94
CA LEU A 35 -53.99 -8.84 -20.48
C LEU A 35 -54.68 -10.08 -19.86
N ASN A 36 -54.21 -10.49 -18.67
CA ASN A 36 -55.13 -10.76 -17.57
C ASN A 36 -54.53 -10.44 -16.18
N LYS A 37 -55.40 -10.29 -15.16
CA LYS A 37 -55.14 -9.67 -13.85
C LYS A 37 -54.82 -10.65 -12.70
N ASN A 38 -54.14 -10.09 -11.69
CA ASN A 38 -54.21 -10.38 -10.25
C ASN A 38 -53.93 -11.80 -9.71
N SER A 39 -52.96 -11.87 -8.78
CA SER A 39 -53.21 -12.43 -7.44
C SER A 39 -52.30 -11.79 -6.40
N SER A 40 -52.78 -11.68 -5.17
CA SER A 40 -52.11 -11.09 -4.01
C SER A 40 -52.07 -12.12 -2.88
N PHE A 41 -50.97 -12.25 -2.13
CA PHE A 41 -50.98 -12.91 -0.82
C PHE A 41 -49.98 -12.31 0.16
N SER A 42 -50.35 -12.29 1.43
CA SER A 42 -49.62 -11.69 2.54
C SER A 42 -48.53 -12.61 3.11
N ARG A 43 -47.53 -12.01 3.79
CA ARG A 43 -46.63 -12.73 4.69
C ARG A 43 -47.03 -12.49 6.15
N THR A 44 -47.34 -13.57 6.85
CA THR A 44 -47.58 -13.58 8.30
C THR A 44 -46.28 -13.92 9.03
N SER A 45 -46.06 -13.32 10.19
CA SER A 45 -44.93 -13.62 11.08
C SER A 45 -45.12 -14.94 11.83
N LEU A 46 -44.03 -15.64 12.12
CA LEU A 46 -43.99 -16.80 13.02
C LEU A 46 -42.83 -16.64 14.02
N TYR A 47 -43.19 -16.33 15.26
CA TYR A 47 -42.32 -16.48 16.42
C TYR A 47 -42.35 -17.94 16.89
N ALA A 48 -41.18 -18.52 17.18
CA ALA A 48 -41.08 -19.80 17.86
C ALA A 48 -40.34 -19.62 19.19
N LYS A 49 -41.06 -19.81 20.31
CA LYS A 49 -40.46 -19.99 21.63
C LYS A 49 -39.96 -21.42 21.77
N PHE A 50 -38.81 -21.61 22.42
CA PHE A 50 -38.53 -22.85 23.13
C PHE A 50 -38.14 -22.55 24.58
N SER A 51 -38.70 -23.33 25.49
CA SER A 51 -38.43 -23.29 26.93
C SER A 51 -37.59 -24.51 27.29
N ARG A 52 -36.70 -24.38 28.29
CA ARG A 52 -36.20 -25.55 29.01
C ARG A 52 -35.74 -25.18 30.42
N ASP A 53 -36.20 -25.97 31.38
CA ASP A 53 -36.01 -25.76 32.81
C ASP A 53 -34.62 -26.18 33.30
N SER A 54 -34.28 -25.70 34.48
CA SER A 54 -33.11 -26.06 35.28
C SER A 54 -33.26 -27.41 35.98
N GLU A 55 -32.20 -28.22 36.00
CA GLU A 55 -31.93 -29.15 37.11
C GLU A 55 -30.44 -29.10 37.48
N THR A 56 -30.18 -29.12 38.79
CA THR A 56 -28.86 -29.01 39.41
C THR A 56 -28.33 -30.36 39.87
N LYS A 57 -27.02 -30.62 39.67
CA LYS A 57 -26.24 -31.56 40.50
C LYS A 57 -24.84 -31.00 40.76
N SER A 58 -24.35 -31.24 41.98
CA SER A 58 -23.11 -30.71 42.54
C SER A 58 -22.15 -31.86 42.90
N SER A 59 -20.83 -31.63 42.78
CA SER A 59 -19.80 -32.33 43.57
C SER A 59 -18.42 -31.67 43.49
N THR A 60 -17.89 -31.21 44.65
CA THR A 60 -16.46 -31.20 45.10
C THR A 60 -15.34 -30.73 44.14
N ILE A 61 -14.62 -29.62 44.37
CA ILE A 61 -13.70 -29.20 45.48
C ILE A 61 -12.29 -29.83 45.46
N ALA A 62 -11.28 -28.98 45.19
CA ALA A 62 -9.94 -28.84 45.80
C ALA A 62 -9.38 -27.49 45.25
N GLU A 63 -9.11 -26.40 46.01
CA GLU A 63 -8.10 -26.14 47.06
C GLU A 63 -6.65 -26.50 46.63
N SER A 64 -5.61 -25.69 46.85
CA SER A 64 -5.39 -24.42 47.60
C SER A 64 -4.12 -23.71 47.04
N ASP A 65 -3.62 -22.52 47.42
CA ASP A 65 -3.94 -21.50 48.46
C ASP A 65 -3.41 -20.10 47.96
N LYS A 66 -4.03 -18.95 48.32
CA LYS A 66 -3.56 -17.86 49.24
C LYS A 66 -2.20 -17.17 48.92
N VAL A 67 -2.00 -15.86 49.08
CA VAL A 67 -2.13 -14.98 50.28
C VAL A 67 -2.28 -13.49 49.84
N LEU A 68 -3.41 -12.81 50.10
CA LEU A 68 -3.68 -11.74 51.11
C LEU A 68 -2.91 -10.39 51.03
N ILE A 69 -3.66 -9.29 50.84
CA ILE A 69 -3.53 -7.93 51.46
C ILE A 69 -4.99 -7.38 51.63
N PRO A 70 -5.34 -6.56 52.66
CA PRO A 70 -6.66 -6.67 53.32
C PRO A 70 -7.72 -5.59 53.02
N GLU A 71 -8.88 -5.82 53.65
CA GLU A 71 -10.02 -4.90 53.96
C GLU A 71 -9.54 -3.53 54.51
N ASP A 72 -10.32 -2.44 54.52
CA ASP A 72 -11.73 -2.36 54.94
C ASP A 72 -12.41 -0.99 54.61
N GLN A 73 -13.72 -0.92 54.87
CA GLN A 73 -14.62 0.24 55.05
C GLN A 73 -15.46 0.78 53.88
N ASP A 74 -16.73 0.38 53.94
CA ASP A 74 -17.92 1.08 53.44
C ASP A 74 -17.95 2.59 53.76
N ASN A 75 -18.57 3.35 52.86
CA ASN A 75 -19.68 4.23 53.26
C ASN A 75 -20.58 4.60 52.06
N SER A 76 -21.79 4.07 52.05
CA SER A 76 -22.85 4.46 51.12
C SER A 76 -23.61 5.69 51.61
N VAL A 77 -23.80 6.70 50.75
CA VAL A 77 -24.90 7.66 50.88
C VAL A 77 -25.49 7.91 49.49
N SER A 78 -26.80 7.70 49.35
CA SER A 78 -27.56 8.09 48.16
C SER A 78 -28.13 9.50 48.34
N LEU A 79 -28.49 10.16 47.23
CA LEU A 79 -29.85 10.70 47.05
C LEU A 79 -30.09 11.21 45.62
N THR A 80 -31.36 11.13 45.22
CA THR A 80 -31.98 11.73 44.03
C THR A 80 -31.87 13.27 44.07
N ASP A 81 -31.91 14.02 42.97
CA ASP A 81 -33.06 14.17 42.09
C ASP A 81 -32.75 14.96 40.79
N GLN A 82 -33.61 14.77 39.78
CA GLN A 82 -34.10 15.70 38.74
C GLN A 82 -33.18 16.79 38.14
N LEU A 83 -33.20 16.87 36.80
CA LEU A 83 -33.19 18.14 36.05
C LEU A 83 -33.92 17.98 34.70
N GLU A 84 -34.56 19.05 34.25
CA GLU A 84 -35.62 19.05 33.22
C GLU A 84 -35.09 19.28 31.79
N ASN A 85 -35.77 18.70 30.80
CA ASN A 85 -35.70 19.12 29.39
C ASN A 85 -36.73 20.23 29.12
N PRO A 86 -36.38 21.21 28.27
CA PRO A 86 -37.36 21.96 27.49
C PRO A 86 -37.32 21.57 26.00
N ASP A 87 -38.44 21.05 25.49
CA ASP A 87 -38.70 20.99 24.05
C ASP A 87 -38.83 22.40 23.46
N ILE A 88 -38.37 22.60 22.21
CA ILE A 88 -38.84 23.71 21.36
C ILE A 88 -39.25 23.15 19.99
N THR A 89 -40.46 23.51 19.60
CA THR A 89 -41.24 22.98 18.47
C THR A 89 -40.92 23.64 17.13
N SER A 90 -41.18 22.92 16.04
CA SER A 90 -41.19 23.41 14.66
C SER A 90 -42.61 23.69 14.15
N GLU A 91 -42.85 24.87 13.54
CA GLU A 91 -43.95 25.27 12.64
C GLU A 91 -43.73 26.78 12.32
N ASP A 92 -44.07 27.38 11.17
CA ASP A 92 -44.41 26.90 9.83
C ASP A 92 -44.19 28.05 8.79
N ALA A 93 -44.53 27.87 7.51
CA ALA A 93 -44.04 28.69 6.39
C ALA A 93 -44.94 29.84 5.83
N GLN A 94 -44.34 30.61 4.87
CA GLN A 94 -44.92 31.35 3.71
C GLN A 94 -45.23 32.88 3.74
N ASN A 95 -45.06 33.46 2.52
CA ASN A 95 -45.33 34.82 1.99
C ASN A 95 -44.13 35.80 1.98
N LEU A 96 -43.86 36.60 0.92
CA LEU A 96 -44.39 36.71 -0.46
C LEU A 96 -43.32 37.32 -1.41
N GLU A 97 -43.57 37.33 -2.72
CA GLU A 97 -42.64 37.78 -3.79
C GLU A 97 -42.46 39.31 -3.93
N GLY A 98 -41.31 39.72 -4.48
CA GLY A 98 -41.26 40.71 -5.57
C GLY A 98 -40.63 42.09 -5.30
N LEU A 99 -39.45 42.33 -5.89
CA LEU A 99 -39.13 43.57 -6.65
C LEU A 99 -37.81 43.44 -7.45
N THR A 100 -37.74 44.11 -8.60
CA THR A 100 -36.77 43.87 -9.68
C THR A 100 -35.63 44.90 -9.78
N MET A 101 -34.45 44.41 -10.19
CA MET A 101 -33.47 45.02 -11.11
C MET A 101 -33.07 46.50 -10.97
N LYS A 102 -31.76 46.72 -10.81
CA LYS A 102 -31.00 47.63 -11.70
C LYS A 102 -29.57 47.11 -11.92
N ASP A 103 -29.18 46.98 -13.19
CA ASP A 103 -27.80 46.75 -13.63
C ASP A 103 -26.94 48.01 -13.46
N GLU A 104 -25.62 47.82 -13.34
CA GLU A 104 -24.62 48.44 -14.22
C GLU A 104 -23.19 47.97 -13.87
N ASN A 105 -22.59 47.13 -14.71
CA ASN A 105 -21.39 47.51 -15.47
C ASN A 105 -20.94 46.42 -16.45
N LYS A 106 -20.48 46.86 -17.63
CA LYS A 106 -20.19 46.02 -18.79
C LYS A 106 -19.00 46.61 -19.52
N TYR A 107 -17.93 45.85 -19.72
CA TYR A 107 -16.90 46.18 -20.70
C TYR A 107 -16.49 44.95 -21.51
N ASN A 108 -16.42 45.14 -22.82
CA ASN A 108 -16.15 44.12 -23.82
C ASN A 108 -14.63 43.89 -24.01
N LEU A 109 -14.29 42.68 -24.49
CA LEU A 109 -13.14 42.48 -25.37
C LEU A 109 -13.51 42.82 -26.82
N ASP A 110 -12.55 43.30 -27.60
CA ASP A 110 -12.53 43.15 -29.06
C ASP A 110 -11.06 43.12 -29.56
N GLU A 111 -10.85 42.47 -30.70
CA GLU A 111 -9.56 42.21 -31.38
C GLU A 111 -9.13 43.46 -32.23
N ALA A 112 -8.04 43.54 -33.02
CA ALA A 112 -7.11 42.55 -33.58
C ALA A 112 -5.79 43.19 -34.14
N ALA A 113 -4.83 42.31 -34.48
CA ALA A 113 -3.94 42.36 -35.66
C ALA A 113 -2.79 43.40 -35.84
N SER A 114 -1.55 42.88 -35.68
CA SER A 114 -0.48 42.83 -36.72
C SER A 114 -0.02 44.08 -37.49
N SER A 115 1.29 44.41 -37.35
CA SER A 115 2.15 44.71 -38.51
C SER A 115 3.63 44.34 -38.28
N TYR A 116 4.30 43.81 -39.31
CA TYR A 116 5.72 43.42 -39.32
C TYR A 116 6.61 44.54 -39.87
N ARG A 117 7.90 44.58 -39.46
CA ARG A 117 9.03 45.07 -40.28
C ARG A 117 10.39 44.62 -39.74
N GLU A 118 11.27 44.14 -40.62
CA GLU A 118 12.64 43.72 -40.35
C GLU A 118 13.66 44.87 -40.52
N VAL A 119 14.66 44.92 -39.63
CA VAL A 119 16.10 45.30 -39.80
C VAL A 119 16.82 44.74 -38.55
N GLY A 120 18.04 44.21 -38.53
CA GLY A 120 19.03 43.85 -39.57
C GLY A 120 20.41 43.60 -38.92
N ASP A 121 21.28 42.82 -39.56
CA ASP A 121 22.61 42.45 -39.00
C ASP A 121 23.66 43.58 -39.04
N GLU A 122 24.56 43.64 -38.03
CA GLU A 122 26.00 43.55 -38.33
C GLU A 122 26.94 43.14 -37.16
N LYS A 123 28.02 42.48 -37.57
CA LYS A 123 29.09 41.74 -36.87
C LYS A 123 29.91 42.48 -35.78
N GLY A 124 30.48 41.69 -34.87
CA GLY A 124 31.71 42.03 -34.13
C GLY A 124 32.37 40.79 -33.48
N SER A 125 33.63 40.48 -33.82
CA SER A 125 34.35 39.28 -33.37
C SER A 125 35.69 39.64 -32.71
N VAL A 126 36.09 38.92 -31.65
CA VAL A 126 37.46 38.88 -31.12
C VAL A 126 37.84 37.42 -30.77
N ILE A 127 39.10 37.04 -31.02
CA ILE A 127 39.63 35.66 -31.02
C ILE A 127 40.90 35.61 -30.13
N SER A 128 41.33 34.40 -29.74
CA SER A 128 42.69 34.00 -29.28
C SER A 128 42.90 34.07 -27.75
N SER A 129 43.69 33.22 -27.07
CA SER A 129 44.71 32.18 -27.44
C SER A 129 44.90 31.23 -26.23
N SER A 130 45.65 30.12 -26.21
CA SER A 130 46.10 29.10 -27.18
C SER A 130 46.86 27.99 -26.41
N LEU A 131 46.86 26.76 -26.92
CA LEU A 131 47.59 25.59 -26.36
C LEU A 131 49.12 25.71 -26.49
N VAL A 132 49.87 24.99 -25.64
CA VAL A 132 51.20 24.42 -25.97
C VAL A 132 51.38 23.05 -25.30
N ASP A 133 51.40 21.99 -26.12
CA ASP A 133 52.01 20.70 -25.77
C ASP A 133 53.47 20.68 -26.24
N VAL A 134 54.35 19.96 -25.52
CA VAL A 134 55.69 19.60 -26.02
C VAL A 134 55.95 18.13 -25.73
N ASN A 135 56.10 17.34 -26.81
CA ASN A 135 56.55 15.95 -26.76
C ASN A 135 58.09 15.88 -26.82
N THR A 136 58.69 14.85 -26.20
CA THR A 136 59.92 14.22 -26.69
C THR A 136 60.09 12.81 -26.09
N ASP A 137 60.59 11.88 -26.89
CA ASP A 137 60.51 10.43 -26.67
C ASP A 137 61.53 9.85 -25.68
N THR A 138 61.22 8.69 -25.09
CA THR A 138 61.95 7.42 -25.39
C THR A 138 61.33 6.18 -24.71
N GLU A 139 61.51 5.01 -25.34
CA GLU A 139 60.93 3.73 -24.93
C GLU A 139 61.61 3.06 -23.71
N THR A 140 60.85 2.35 -22.86
CA THR A 140 61.29 1.02 -22.36
C THR A 140 60.13 0.11 -21.94
N LYS A 141 60.42 -1.20 -21.85
CA LYS A 141 59.44 -2.31 -21.87
C LYS A 141 58.82 -2.67 -20.52
N LYS A 142 57.55 -3.12 -20.59
CA LYS A 142 56.91 -4.24 -19.84
C LYS A 142 57.24 -4.44 -18.35
N THR A 143 56.22 -4.32 -17.50
CA THR A 143 55.67 -5.51 -16.79
C THR A 143 54.20 -5.31 -16.42
N SER A 144 53.45 -6.41 -16.38
CA SER A 144 52.00 -6.46 -16.14
C SER A 144 51.66 -6.79 -14.69
N ILE A 145 50.76 -6.03 -14.06
CA ILE A 145 49.95 -6.47 -12.91
C ILE A 145 48.52 -5.97 -13.16
N HIS A 146 47.55 -6.88 -13.10
CA HIS A 146 46.12 -6.56 -13.19
C HIS A 146 45.58 -6.22 -11.79
N SER A 147 44.93 -5.06 -11.65
CA SER A 147 44.07 -4.73 -10.51
C SER A 147 43.06 -3.63 -10.91
N ASP A 148 42.10 -3.98 -11.77
CA ASP A 148 40.99 -3.09 -12.16
C ASP A 148 39.85 -3.13 -11.12
N GLU A 149 40.11 -2.70 -9.89
CA GLU A 149 39.03 -2.21 -9.03
C GLU A 149 38.63 -0.81 -9.48
N LYS A 150 37.68 -0.75 -10.42
CA LYS A 150 37.03 0.51 -10.79
C LYS A 150 36.14 0.98 -9.65
N VAL A 151 36.73 1.77 -8.75
CA VAL A 151 36.00 2.64 -7.82
C VAL A 151 34.99 3.45 -8.65
N LYS A 152 33.71 3.12 -8.49
CA LYS A 152 32.63 3.91 -9.08
C LYS A 152 32.57 5.23 -8.32
N VAL A 153 33.01 6.30 -8.97
CA VAL A 153 32.66 7.65 -8.55
C VAL A 153 31.16 7.80 -8.82
N ASP A 154 30.35 7.74 -7.76
CA ASP A 154 28.93 8.03 -7.87
C ASP A 154 28.74 9.45 -8.41
N LYS A 155 27.90 9.57 -9.44
CA LYS A 155 27.50 10.88 -9.95
C LYS A 155 26.74 11.60 -8.84
N PRO A 156 26.92 12.93 -8.66
CA PRO A 156 26.13 13.68 -7.70
C PRO A 156 24.63 13.47 -7.98
N LYS A 157 23.88 13.12 -6.93
CA LYS A 157 22.42 12.99 -6.95
C LYS A 157 21.82 14.36 -7.23
N ILE A 158 21.40 14.61 -8.46
CA ILE A 158 20.85 15.90 -8.91
C ILE A 158 19.40 15.70 -9.30
N ILE A 159 18.50 16.37 -8.60
CA ILE A 159 17.09 16.48 -8.99
C ILE A 159 17.05 17.26 -10.31
N PRO A 160 16.50 16.70 -11.40
CA PRO A 160 16.47 17.36 -12.69
C PRO A 160 15.62 18.64 -12.65
N PRO A 161 15.92 19.66 -13.48
CA PRO A 161 15.04 20.81 -13.61
C PRO A 161 13.69 20.41 -14.25
N PRO A 162 12.62 21.19 -14.03
CA PRO A 162 11.35 20.97 -14.71
C PRO A 162 11.48 20.88 -16.24
N GLY A 163 10.79 19.91 -16.84
CA GLY A 163 10.70 19.75 -18.28
C GLY A 163 9.69 20.70 -18.94
N THR A 164 9.28 20.37 -20.17
CA THR A 164 8.26 21.16 -20.89
C THR A 164 6.84 20.87 -20.43
N GLY A 165 6.57 19.67 -19.90
CA GLY A 165 5.23 19.24 -19.52
C GLY A 165 4.27 18.97 -20.68
N GLN A 166 4.77 18.86 -21.92
CA GLN A 166 3.92 18.80 -23.13
C GLN A 166 3.85 17.41 -23.78
N LYS A 167 4.78 16.49 -23.47
CA LYS A 167 4.89 15.20 -24.15
C LYS A 167 3.71 14.26 -23.81
N ILE A 168 3.01 14.50 -22.70
CA ILE A 168 1.72 13.84 -22.42
C ILE A 168 0.72 13.96 -23.59
N TYR A 169 0.70 15.08 -24.33
CA TYR A 169 -0.20 15.27 -25.47
C TYR A 169 0.22 14.46 -26.71
N GLU A 170 1.49 14.05 -26.80
CA GLU A 170 1.99 13.15 -27.85
C GLU A 170 1.65 11.69 -27.52
N ILE A 171 1.70 11.33 -26.23
CA ILE A 171 1.34 9.99 -25.72
C ILE A 171 -0.18 9.76 -25.79
N ASP A 172 -0.97 10.78 -25.44
CA ASP A 172 -2.43 10.73 -25.49
C ASP A 172 -3.03 12.04 -26.04
N PRO A 173 -3.31 12.11 -27.36
CA PRO A 173 -3.89 13.28 -28.00
C PRO A 173 -5.28 13.69 -27.49
N LEU A 174 -6.01 12.83 -26.76
CA LEU A 174 -7.31 13.20 -26.19
C LEU A 174 -7.17 14.23 -25.06
N LEU A 175 -5.99 14.29 -24.42
CA LEU A 175 -5.66 15.29 -23.40
C LEU A 175 -5.66 16.73 -23.95
N GLN A 176 -5.51 16.91 -25.27
CA GLN A 176 -5.54 18.22 -25.92
C GLN A 176 -6.84 18.99 -25.63
N ALA A 177 -7.97 18.29 -25.46
CA ALA A 177 -9.25 18.91 -25.10
C ALA A 177 -9.27 19.52 -23.69
N HIS A 178 -8.38 19.06 -22.80
CA HIS A 178 -8.25 19.50 -21.41
C HIS A 178 -6.96 20.30 -21.15
N ARG A 179 -6.27 20.72 -22.23
CA ARG A 179 -4.97 21.41 -22.20
C ARG A 179 -4.93 22.61 -21.24
N GLN A 180 -5.98 23.42 -21.17
CA GLN A 180 -6.04 24.58 -20.27
C GLN A 180 -5.81 24.22 -18.80
N HIS A 181 -6.39 23.10 -18.34
CA HIS A 181 -6.25 22.63 -16.96
C HIS A 181 -4.89 21.97 -16.72
N LEU A 182 -4.40 21.19 -17.68
CA LEU A 182 -3.12 20.50 -17.60
C LEU A 182 -1.93 21.47 -17.65
N ASP A 183 -1.94 22.45 -18.57
CA ASP A 183 -0.92 23.49 -18.66
C ASP A 183 -0.96 24.42 -17.42
N PHE A 184 -2.15 24.71 -16.85
CA PHE A 184 -2.27 25.44 -15.58
C PHE A 184 -1.63 24.69 -14.41
N ARG A 185 -1.96 23.40 -14.23
CA ARG A 185 -1.33 22.53 -13.23
C ARG A 185 0.19 22.53 -13.38
N TYR A 186 0.68 22.33 -14.60
CA TYR A 186 2.12 22.27 -14.86
C TYR A 186 2.82 23.62 -14.58
N ALA A 187 2.15 24.74 -14.86
CA ALA A 187 2.62 26.06 -14.47
C ALA A 187 2.69 26.26 -12.94
N GLN A 188 1.74 25.72 -12.17
CA GLN A 188 1.80 25.77 -10.70
C GLN A 188 2.94 24.91 -10.13
N TYR A 189 3.16 23.70 -10.66
CA TYR A 189 4.32 22.87 -10.29
C TYR A 189 5.64 23.61 -10.55
N LYS A 190 5.82 24.19 -11.75
CA LYS A 190 7.02 24.98 -12.05
C LYS A 190 7.20 26.19 -11.14
N ARG A 191 6.14 26.98 -10.91
CA ARG A 191 6.19 28.15 -10.02
C ARG A 191 6.67 27.76 -8.62
N ILE A 192 6.05 26.76 -8.01
CA ILE A 192 6.42 26.31 -6.66
C ILE A 192 7.83 25.71 -6.65
N ARG A 193 8.21 24.96 -7.69
CA ARG A 193 9.56 24.40 -7.82
C ARG A 193 10.64 25.50 -7.91
N GLU A 194 10.41 26.54 -8.72
CA GLU A 194 11.28 27.71 -8.87
C GLU A 194 11.36 28.54 -7.57
N GLU A 195 10.26 28.67 -6.83
CA GLU A 195 10.23 29.32 -5.51
C GLU A 195 11.08 28.54 -4.48
N ILE A 196 10.97 27.20 -4.45
CA ILE A 196 11.80 26.33 -3.57
C ILE A 196 13.28 26.44 -3.95
N ASP A 197 13.63 26.46 -5.25
CA ASP A 197 15.01 26.69 -5.69
C ASP A 197 15.55 28.04 -5.24
N LYS A 198 14.74 29.09 -5.36
CA LYS A 198 15.14 30.47 -5.04
C LYS A 198 15.28 30.74 -3.53
N TYR A 199 14.37 30.23 -2.71
CA TYR A 199 14.27 30.62 -1.29
C TYR A 199 14.81 29.58 -0.31
N GLU A 200 14.86 28.30 -0.69
CA GLU A 200 15.21 27.19 0.22
C GLU A 200 16.49 26.45 -0.18
N GLY A 201 17.06 26.78 -1.35
CA GLY A 201 18.19 26.04 -1.93
C GLY A 201 17.79 24.78 -2.70
N GLY A 202 16.53 24.69 -3.12
CA GLY A 202 15.98 23.60 -3.91
C GLY A 202 15.46 22.42 -3.10
N LEU A 203 14.83 21.46 -3.81
CA LEU A 203 14.12 20.35 -3.17
C LEU A 203 15.00 19.50 -2.24
N ASP A 204 16.31 19.38 -2.52
CA ASP A 204 17.26 18.69 -1.61
C ASP A 204 17.42 19.41 -0.26
N ALA A 205 17.59 20.73 -0.25
CA ALA A 205 17.72 21.48 1.01
C ALA A 205 16.37 21.64 1.72
N PHE A 206 15.27 21.76 0.96
CA PHE A 206 13.92 21.94 1.50
C PHE A 206 13.38 20.68 2.20
N SER A 207 13.65 19.50 1.65
CA SER A 207 13.26 18.19 2.20
C SER A 207 14.07 17.74 3.42
N ARG A 208 15.07 18.52 3.85
CA ARG A 208 15.81 18.28 5.10
C ARG A 208 15.26 19.10 6.26
N GLY A 209 13.93 19.27 6.30
CA GLY A 209 13.22 19.92 7.41
C GLY A 209 13.51 19.25 8.76
N TYR A 210 13.66 17.92 8.79
CA TYR A 210 14.00 17.15 10.00
C TYR A 210 15.42 17.42 10.55
N GLU A 211 16.29 18.09 9.80
CA GLU A 211 17.61 18.58 10.29
C GLU A 211 17.49 19.95 10.99
N LYS A 212 16.29 20.56 11.00
CA LYS A 212 16.02 21.91 11.52
C LYS A 212 14.86 21.94 12.52
N LEU A 213 13.74 21.29 12.18
CA LEU A 213 12.51 21.18 12.96
C LEU A 213 12.52 19.91 13.81
N GLY A 214 11.75 19.91 14.89
CA GLY A 214 11.85 18.88 15.92
C GLY A 214 13.12 19.05 16.75
N PHE A 215 13.59 17.97 17.35
CA PHE A 215 14.81 17.96 18.17
C PHE A 215 16.06 17.72 17.32
N THR A 216 17.04 18.61 17.47
CA THR A 216 18.33 18.55 16.79
C THR A 216 19.46 18.57 17.81
N ARG A 217 20.31 17.54 17.79
CA ARG A 217 21.45 17.38 18.70
C ARG A 217 22.69 18.08 18.12
N SER A 218 23.40 18.83 18.97
CA SER A 218 24.70 19.42 18.66
C SER A 218 25.72 19.06 19.74
N ALA A 219 27.01 19.33 19.49
CA ALA A 219 28.06 19.10 20.48
C ALA A 219 27.87 19.89 21.79
N THR A 220 27.14 21.02 21.74
CA THR A 220 26.96 21.96 22.86
C THR A 220 25.59 21.89 23.55
N GLY A 221 24.62 21.19 22.99
CA GLY A 221 23.24 21.22 23.47
C GLY A 221 22.22 20.61 22.51
N ILE A 222 20.94 20.82 22.79
CA ILE A 222 19.80 20.40 21.95
C ILE A 222 19.05 21.67 21.52
N THR A 223 18.77 21.81 20.22
CA THR A 223 17.81 22.81 19.73
C THR A 223 16.50 22.11 19.40
N TYR A 224 15.39 22.61 19.96
CA TYR A 224 14.04 22.22 19.55
C TYR A 224 13.40 23.36 18.76
N ARG A 225 12.83 23.05 17.60
CA ARG A 225 12.00 23.97 16.81
C ARG A 225 10.66 23.38 16.45
N GLU A 226 9.62 24.21 16.44
CA GLU A 226 8.26 23.80 16.13
C GLU A 226 7.49 24.89 15.38
N TRP A 227 6.72 24.52 14.35
CA TRP A 227 5.84 25.47 13.67
C TRP A 227 4.48 25.51 14.40
N ALA A 228 4.15 26.65 14.98
CA ALA A 228 2.87 26.89 15.68
C ALA A 228 2.48 28.38 15.60
N PRO A 229 2.05 28.87 14.42
CA PRO A 229 1.78 30.28 14.17
C PRO A 229 0.57 30.79 14.96
N GLY A 230 -0.42 29.96 15.28
CA GLY A 230 -1.57 30.33 16.13
C GLY A 230 -1.25 30.49 17.63
N ALA A 231 -0.18 29.85 18.13
CA ALA A 231 0.19 29.94 19.55
C ALA A 231 0.64 31.36 19.95
N LYS A 232 0.29 31.78 21.17
CA LYS A 232 0.65 33.08 21.77
C LYS A 232 1.93 33.01 22.58
N SER A 233 2.13 31.91 23.29
CA SER A 233 3.36 31.50 23.98
C SER A 233 3.56 30.00 23.79
N ALA A 234 4.82 29.56 23.85
CA ALA A 234 5.17 28.15 23.88
C ALA A 234 6.32 27.89 24.86
N ALA A 235 6.32 26.72 25.49
CA ALA A 235 7.41 26.21 26.31
C ALA A 235 7.62 24.71 26.03
N LEU A 236 8.87 24.25 26.10
CA LEU A 236 9.17 22.82 26.05
C LEU A 236 9.01 22.23 27.45
N VAL A 237 8.26 21.15 27.59
CA VAL A 237 8.02 20.47 28.87
C VAL A 237 8.30 18.98 28.77
N GLY A 238 8.72 18.37 29.87
CA GLY A 238 8.96 16.93 29.93
C GLY A 238 9.56 16.49 31.25
N ASP A 239 9.98 15.23 31.31
CA ASP A 239 10.58 14.67 32.52
C ASP A 239 11.86 15.42 32.93
N PHE A 240 12.63 15.92 31.95
CA PHE A 240 13.86 16.67 32.17
C PHE A 240 13.70 17.99 32.96
N ASN A 241 12.52 18.63 32.91
CA ASN A 241 12.23 19.88 33.62
C ASN A 241 11.07 19.77 34.62
N ASN A 242 10.73 18.54 35.04
CA ASN A 242 9.59 18.24 35.91
C ASN A 242 8.25 18.81 35.40
N TRP A 243 8.07 18.84 34.07
CA TRP A 243 6.87 19.33 33.39
C TRP A 243 6.51 20.80 33.73
N ASN A 244 7.50 21.64 34.06
CA ASN A 244 7.27 23.04 34.43
C ASN A 244 7.15 23.95 33.19
N PRO A 245 5.96 24.51 32.88
CA PRO A 245 5.75 25.34 31.69
C PRO A 245 6.45 26.70 31.74
N ASN A 246 7.07 27.06 32.87
CA ASN A 246 7.80 28.33 33.05
C ASN A 246 9.32 28.16 33.02
N ALA A 247 9.85 26.93 32.90
CA ALA A 247 11.28 26.68 32.91
C ALA A 247 11.93 26.99 31.54
N ASP A 248 11.39 26.39 30.48
CA ASP A 248 12.04 26.31 29.16
C ASP A 248 11.14 26.97 28.10
N VAL A 249 10.96 28.29 28.24
CA VAL A 249 10.11 29.12 27.37
C VAL A 249 10.78 29.36 26.00
N MET A 250 10.02 29.15 24.92
CA MET A 250 10.50 29.26 23.54
C MET A 250 10.34 30.69 22.99
N THR A 251 11.14 31.05 21.99
CA THR A 251 11.05 32.33 21.26
C THR A 251 10.44 32.12 19.86
N LYS A 252 9.47 32.95 19.47
CA LYS A 252 8.81 32.90 18.16
C LYS A 252 9.50 33.80 17.14
N ASP A 253 9.68 33.30 15.92
CA ASP A 253 10.17 34.07 14.78
C ASP A 253 9.04 34.79 14.00
N ALA A 254 9.39 35.42 12.88
CA ALA A 254 8.45 36.15 12.03
C ALA A 254 7.48 35.26 11.21
N PHE A 255 7.77 33.96 11.09
CA PHE A 255 6.96 32.99 10.34
C PHE A 255 6.11 32.09 11.25
N GLY A 256 6.28 32.22 12.57
CA GLY A 256 5.57 31.44 13.58
C GLY A 256 6.25 30.14 13.96
N VAL A 257 7.55 30.00 13.66
CA VAL A 257 8.40 28.95 14.21
C VAL A 257 8.86 29.37 15.61
N TRP A 258 8.66 28.49 16.57
CA TRP A 258 9.17 28.61 17.93
C TRP A 258 10.50 27.88 18.04
N GLU A 259 11.49 28.48 18.71
CA GLU A 259 12.81 27.89 18.96
C GLU A 259 13.18 27.96 20.45
N ILE A 260 13.86 26.92 20.93
CA ILE A 260 14.67 26.97 22.16
C ILE A 260 15.97 26.18 21.97
N PHE A 261 17.06 26.69 22.56
CA PHE A 261 18.32 25.96 22.71
C PHE A 261 18.58 25.65 24.18
N LEU A 262 18.70 24.37 24.50
CA LEU A 262 19.11 23.88 25.81
C LEU A 262 20.60 23.51 25.76
N PRO A 263 21.48 24.16 26.54
CA PRO A 263 22.89 23.78 26.61
C PRO A 263 23.06 22.42 27.30
N ASN A 264 24.18 21.73 27.07
CA ASN A 264 24.56 20.56 27.86
C ASN A 264 24.61 20.88 29.36
N ASN A 265 24.38 19.85 30.17
CA ASN A 265 24.60 19.91 31.62
C ASN A 265 26.08 20.20 31.93
N ALA A 266 26.36 20.60 33.18
CA ALA A 266 27.72 20.97 33.61
C ALA A 266 28.76 19.83 33.53
N ASP A 267 28.31 18.57 33.44
CA ASP A 267 29.13 17.37 33.23
C ASP A 267 29.32 17.02 31.73
N GLY A 268 28.70 17.78 30.82
CA GLY A 268 28.72 17.56 29.38
C GLY A 268 27.58 16.68 28.85
N SER A 269 26.74 16.10 29.71
CA SER A 269 25.61 15.25 29.29
C SER A 269 24.50 16.06 28.58
N PRO A 270 23.68 15.42 27.73
CA PRO A 270 22.54 16.07 27.08
C PRO A 270 21.53 16.62 28.11
N PRO A 271 20.93 17.81 27.89
CA PRO A 271 19.96 18.39 28.83
C PRO A 271 18.63 17.62 28.88
N ILE A 272 18.31 16.87 27.82
CA ILE A 272 17.18 15.93 27.78
C ILE A 272 17.79 14.53 27.65
N PRO A 273 17.67 13.65 28.65
CA PRO A 273 18.13 12.27 28.53
C PRO A 273 17.35 11.49 27.46
N HIS A 274 18.02 10.56 26.77
CA HIS A 274 17.37 9.60 25.88
C HIS A 274 16.21 8.89 26.61
N GLY A 275 15.08 8.69 25.92
CA GLY A 275 13.91 8.01 26.47
C GLY A 275 13.01 8.89 27.34
N SER A 276 13.40 10.14 27.63
CA SER A 276 12.55 11.09 28.38
C SER A 276 11.27 11.43 27.62
N ARG A 277 10.14 11.54 28.33
CA ARG A 277 8.90 12.06 27.75
C ARG A 277 9.00 13.58 27.55
N VAL A 278 8.46 14.05 26.44
CA VAL A 278 8.47 15.46 26.01
C VAL A 278 7.15 15.86 25.36
N LYS A 279 6.70 17.10 25.62
CA LYS A 279 5.58 17.78 24.95
C LYS A 279 5.90 19.26 24.76
N ILE A 280 5.22 19.92 23.84
CA ILE A 280 5.20 21.38 23.73
C ILE A 280 3.94 21.92 24.42
N HIS A 281 4.14 22.77 25.42
CA HIS A 281 3.09 23.48 26.16
C HIS A 281 2.79 24.81 25.47
N MET A 282 1.54 25.10 25.14
CA MET A 282 1.17 26.28 24.36
C MET A 282 -0.08 26.99 24.92
N ASP A 283 -0.04 28.32 25.00
CA ASP A 283 -1.27 29.14 25.06
C ASP A 283 -1.77 29.37 23.63
N THR A 284 -2.90 28.75 23.29
CA THR A 284 -3.49 28.79 21.95
C THR A 284 -4.78 29.63 21.90
N PRO A 285 -5.33 29.93 20.71
CA PRO A 285 -6.65 30.57 20.59
C PRO A 285 -7.79 29.72 21.17
N SER A 286 -7.62 28.39 21.23
CA SER A 286 -8.57 27.46 21.86
C SER A 286 -8.28 27.13 23.33
N GLY A 287 -7.29 27.79 23.95
CA GLY A 287 -6.90 27.56 25.34
C GLY A 287 -5.50 26.95 25.49
N ILE A 288 -5.14 26.59 26.72
CA ILE A 288 -3.84 25.96 27.02
C ILE A 288 -3.86 24.49 26.54
N LYS A 289 -2.79 24.06 25.87
CA LYS A 289 -2.65 22.71 25.32
C LYS A 289 -1.21 22.20 25.43
N ASP A 290 -1.06 20.96 25.87
CA ASP A 290 0.18 20.18 25.68
C ASP A 290 0.03 19.29 24.44
N SER A 291 0.93 19.40 23.47
CA SER A 291 0.95 18.56 22.26
C SER A 291 2.22 17.72 22.17
N ILE A 292 2.13 16.52 21.58
CA ILE A 292 3.32 15.79 21.13
C ILE A 292 3.94 16.58 19.96
N PRO A 293 5.26 16.84 19.93
CA PRO A 293 5.92 17.59 18.85
C PRO A 293 5.62 17.01 17.47
N ALA A 294 5.32 17.85 16.49
CA ALA A 294 4.86 17.41 15.16
C ALA A 294 5.94 16.60 14.41
N TRP A 295 7.21 16.83 14.77
CA TRP A 295 8.41 16.21 14.21
C TRP A 295 9.04 15.16 15.17
N ILE A 296 8.26 14.61 16.11
CA ILE A 296 8.76 13.59 17.04
C ILE A 296 9.21 12.32 16.30
N LYS A 297 10.37 11.78 16.70
CA LYS A 297 10.96 10.57 16.09
C LYS A 297 10.48 9.26 16.72
N PHE A 298 9.86 9.33 17.90
CA PHE A 298 9.27 8.18 18.58
C PHE A 298 8.20 8.66 19.56
N SER A 299 7.08 7.94 19.67
CA SER A 299 6.06 8.18 20.69
C SER A 299 5.51 6.86 21.20
N VAL A 300 5.17 6.80 22.48
CA VAL A 300 4.82 5.56 23.19
C VAL A 300 3.57 5.78 24.04
N GLN A 301 2.74 4.74 24.12
CA GLN A 301 1.66 4.64 25.10
C GLN A 301 2.07 3.65 26.19
N ALA A 302 2.25 4.13 27.41
CA ALA A 302 2.49 3.24 28.55
C ALA A 302 1.21 2.43 28.88
N PRO A 303 1.33 1.19 29.39
CA PRO A 303 0.17 0.37 29.72
C PRO A 303 -0.76 1.08 30.72
N GLY A 304 -2.02 1.31 30.31
CA GLY A 304 -3.02 2.00 31.13
C GLY A 304 -2.99 3.53 31.05
N GLU A 305 -2.02 4.13 30.37
CA GLU A 305 -1.99 5.58 30.13
C GLU A 305 -2.76 5.94 28.84
N ILE A 306 -3.58 6.98 28.93
CA ILE A 306 -4.08 7.76 27.79
C ILE A 306 -3.82 9.22 28.19
N PRO A 307 -3.22 10.05 27.33
CA PRO A 307 -2.94 9.82 25.91
C PRO A 307 -1.49 9.32 25.68
N TYR A 308 -1.02 9.21 24.43
CA TYR A 308 0.40 8.93 24.12
C TYR A 308 1.33 10.03 24.65
N ASN A 309 2.63 9.70 24.72
CA ASN A 309 3.71 10.63 25.02
C ASN A 309 4.75 10.64 23.90
N GLY A 310 5.22 11.84 23.51
CA GLY A 310 6.41 11.97 22.68
C GLY A 310 7.64 11.59 23.47
N ILE A 311 8.57 10.85 22.86
CA ILE A 311 9.81 10.40 23.48
C ILE A 311 10.99 11.09 22.80
N TYR A 312 11.88 11.72 23.57
CA TYR A 312 13.13 12.23 23.01
C TYR A 312 14.05 11.05 22.67
N TYR A 313 14.17 10.79 21.37
CA TYR A 313 14.83 9.61 20.83
C TYR A 313 16.18 9.98 20.18
N ASP A 314 17.23 9.92 21.00
CA ASP A 314 18.63 10.07 20.60
C ASP A 314 19.46 9.01 21.35
N PRO A 315 19.43 7.73 20.93
CA PRO A 315 20.07 6.64 21.65
C PRO A 315 21.61 6.82 21.72
N PRO A 316 22.28 6.20 22.71
CA PRO A 316 23.74 6.13 22.75
C PRO A 316 24.34 5.59 21.43
N GLU A 317 25.58 5.96 21.12
CA GLU A 317 26.21 5.59 19.85
C GLU A 317 26.41 4.07 19.72
N GLU A 318 26.59 3.39 20.85
CA GLU A 318 26.66 1.95 21.00
C GLU A 318 25.31 1.22 20.80
N GLU A 319 24.18 1.93 20.90
CA GLU A 319 22.82 1.39 20.70
C GLU A 319 22.25 1.73 19.31
N LYS A 320 22.84 2.69 18.59
CA LYS A 320 22.42 3.05 17.22
C LYS A 320 22.68 1.92 16.24
N TYR A 321 21.67 1.63 15.42
CA TYR A 321 21.80 0.68 14.34
C TYR A 321 22.60 1.27 13.18
N VAL A 322 23.63 0.54 12.76
CA VAL A 322 24.42 0.85 11.56
C VAL A 322 24.07 -0.17 10.48
N PHE A 323 23.50 0.30 9.38
CA PHE A 323 23.21 -0.51 8.19
C PHE A 323 24.48 -1.16 7.63
N LYS A 324 24.41 -2.46 7.37
CA LYS A 324 25.53 -3.30 6.92
C LYS A 324 25.39 -3.71 5.46
N HIS A 325 24.16 -3.70 4.94
CA HIS A 325 23.83 -4.20 3.61
C HIS A 325 23.43 -3.04 2.68
N PRO A 326 23.83 -3.08 1.40
CA PRO A 326 23.43 -2.07 0.43
C PRO A 326 21.98 -2.31 -0.03
N GLN A 327 21.26 -1.21 -0.29
CA GLN A 327 19.93 -1.26 -0.93
C GLN A 327 19.98 -2.09 -2.23
N PRO A 328 19.08 -3.06 -2.43
CA PRO A 328 18.99 -3.81 -3.67
C PRO A 328 18.66 -2.90 -4.87
N LYS A 329 19.09 -3.31 -6.07
CA LYS A 329 18.68 -2.62 -7.30
C LYS A 329 17.22 -2.89 -7.62
N ARG A 330 16.55 -1.93 -8.26
CA ARG A 330 15.17 -2.11 -8.70
C ARG A 330 15.05 -3.27 -9.70
N PRO A 331 14.22 -4.29 -9.42
CA PRO A 331 14.04 -5.41 -10.34
C PRO A 331 13.27 -4.97 -11.60
N ARG A 332 13.39 -5.74 -12.69
CA ARG A 332 12.68 -5.44 -13.95
C ARG A 332 11.16 -5.45 -13.74
N SER A 333 10.66 -6.47 -13.04
CA SER A 333 9.29 -6.59 -12.57
C SER A 333 9.27 -6.75 -11.05
N ILE A 334 8.27 -6.15 -10.39
CA ILE A 334 8.15 -6.18 -8.93
C ILE A 334 7.13 -7.23 -8.51
N ARG A 335 7.50 -8.06 -7.52
CA ARG A 335 6.69 -9.11 -6.92
C ARG A 335 6.64 -8.80 -5.43
N ILE A 336 5.54 -8.17 -5.03
CA ILE A 336 5.33 -7.52 -3.74
C ILE A 336 4.60 -8.47 -2.79
N TYR A 337 5.13 -8.63 -1.59
CA TYR A 337 4.47 -9.28 -0.49
C TYR A 337 3.99 -8.23 0.52
N GLU A 338 2.69 -7.92 0.51
CA GLU A 338 2.06 -6.93 1.38
C GLU A 338 1.86 -7.49 2.79
N SER A 339 2.36 -6.76 3.77
CA SER A 339 2.57 -7.22 5.15
C SER A 339 2.18 -6.17 6.18
N HIS A 340 1.67 -6.61 7.32
CA HIS A 340 1.48 -5.76 8.49
C HIS A 340 2.16 -6.43 9.70
N ILE A 341 3.18 -5.76 10.26
CA ILE A 341 4.06 -6.32 11.31
C ILE A 341 3.25 -6.90 12.48
N GLY A 342 2.39 -6.09 13.11
CA GLY A 342 1.69 -6.48 14.33
C GLY A 342 0.79 -7.73 14.26
N MET A 343 0.32 -8.16 13.09
CA MET A 343 -0.54 -9.35 12.94
C MET A 343 0.17 -10.53 12.26
N SER A 344 1.50 -10.45 12.08
CA SER A 344 2.32 -11.49 11.44
C SER A 344 2.70 -12.68 12.35
N SER A 345 2.19 -12.71 13.58
CA SER A 345 2.38 -13.82 14.53
C SER A 345 1.31 -14.91 14.33
N PRO A 346 1.61 -16.21 14.55
CA PRO A 346 0.60 -17.27 14.64
C PRO A 346 -0.17 -17.25 15.97
N GLU A 347 0.41 -16.68 17.03
CA GLU A 347 -0.27 -16.39 18.29
C GLU A 347 -1.11 -15.10 18.20
N PRO A 348 -2.23 -14.99 18.94
CA PRO A 348 -3.08 -13.80 18.97
C PRO A 348 -2.46 -12.69 19.83
N LYS A 349 -1.37 -12.09 19.33
CA LYS A 349 -0.62 -10.99 19.97
C LYS A 349 -0.12 -10.01 18.92
N ILE A 350 0.25 -8.80 19.35
CA ILE A 350 1.00 -7.87 18.52
C ILE A 350 2.41 -8.44 18.33
N ASN A 351 2.81 -8.69 17.08
CA ASN A 351 4.17 -9.15 16.74
C ASN A 351 5.15 -7.97 16.61
N THR A 352 6.45 -8.28 16.74
CA THR A 352 7.53 -7.28 16.73
C THR A 352 8.25 -7.18 15.38
N TYR A 353 8.98 -6.08 15.18
CA TYR A 353 9.92 -5.91 14.06
C TYR A 353 10.97 -7.03 14.05
N ALA A 354 11.53 -7.39 15.20
CA ALA A 354 12.52 -8.46 15.33
C ALA A 354 11.98 -9.84 14.92
N ASN A 355 10.77 -10.21 15.35
CA ASN A 355 10.16 -11.49 14.94
C ASN A 355 9.83 -11.48 13.44
N PHE A 356 9.36 -10.36 12.89
CA PHE A 356 9.13 -10.26 11.44
C PHE A 356 10.43 -10.40 10.63
N ARG A 357 11.51 -9.76 11.13
CA ARG A 357 12.87 -9.84 10.57
C ARG A 357 13.38 -11.29 10.49
N ASP A 358 13.21 -12.04 11.57
CA ASP A 358 13.83 -13.36 11.72
C ASP A 358 12.96 -14.50 11.17
N ASP A 359 11.64 -14.45 11.38
CA ASP A 359 10.72 -15.54 10.98
C ASP A 359 10.05 -15.32 9.61
N VAL A 360 9.70 -14.07 9.29
CA VAL A 360 8.81 -13.77 8.14
C VAL A 360 9.58 -13.38 6.88
N LEU A 361 10.64 -12.57 6.98
CA LEU A 361 11.45 -12.22 5.80
C LEU A 361 12.06 -13.45 5.09
N PRO A 362 12.60 -14.49 5.77
CA PRO A 362 13.11 -15.68 5.09
C PRO A 362 12.00 -16.46 4.37
N ARG A 363 10.79 -16.52 4.93
CA ARG A 363 9.60 -17.08 4.27
C ARG A 363 9.27 -16.33 2.99
N ILE A 364 9.22 -15.00 3.04
CA ILE A 364 8.94 -14.16 1.85
C ILE A 364 9.99 -14.40 0.75
N LYS A 365 11.27 -14.47 1.13
CA LYS A 365 12.36 -14.77 0.19
C LYS A 365 12.24 -16.17 -0.42
N LYS A 366 11.94 -17.19 0.40
CA LYS A 366 11.73 -18.60 -0.03
C LYS A 366 10.56 -18.75 -1.01
N LEU A 367 9.54 -17.91 -0.90
CA LEU A 367 8.39 -17.86 -1.83
C LEU A 367 8.72 -17.19 -3.18
N GLY A 368 9.88 -16.54 -3.34
CA GLY A 368 10.32 -15.95 -4.62
C GLY A 368 9.88 -14.49 -4.86
N TYR A 369 9.25 -13.85 -3.88
CA TYR A 369 9.01 -12.41 -3.89
C TYR A 369 10.33 -11.62 -3.88
N ASN A 370 10.31 -10.40 -4.43
CA ASN A 370 11.49 -9.52 -4.49
C ASN A 370 11.27 -8.15 -3.85
N ALA A 371 10.06 -7.88 -3.34
CA ALA A 371 9.74 -6.69 -2.56
C ALA A 371 8.75 -7.02 -1.44
N VAL A 372 8.82 -6.27 -0.35
CA VAL A 372 7.88 -6.29 0.78
C VAL A 372 7.21 -4.92 0.85
N GLN A 373 5.88 -4.86 0.87
CA GLN A 373 5.14 -3.64 1.18
C GLN A 373 4.75 -3.72 2.65
N ILE A 374 5.30 -2.83 3.49
CA ILE A 374 5.03 -2.83 4.93
C ILE A 374 4.02 -1.72 5.27
N MET A 375 2.84 -2.16 5.66
CA MET A 375 1.74 -1.33 6.12
C MET A 375 1.95 -0.84 7.56
N ALA A 376 1.25 0.23 7.94
CA ALA A 376 1.13 0.69 9.32
C ALA A 376 2.44 1.06 10.05
N ILE A 377 3.47 1.49 9.32
CA ILE A 377 4.74 1.94 9.91
C ILE A 377 4.61 3.30 10.61
N GLN A 378 3.98 4.29 9.97
CA GLN A 378 3.77 5.60 10.61
C GLN A 378 2.88 5.44 11.86
N GLU A 379 3.28 6.05 12.98
CA GLU A 379 2.58 5.83 14.26
C GLU A 379 1.14 6.35 14.22
N HIS A 380 0.23 5.53 14.74
CA HIS A 380 -1.23 5.68 14.66
C HIS A 380 -1.84 5.24 15.99
N SER A 381 -2.60 6.09 16.67
CA SER A 381 -3.10 5.77 18.04
C SER A 381 -4.19 4.69 18.05
N TYR A 382 -4.94 4.51 16.96
CA TYR A 382 -6.00 3.51 16.84
C TYR A 382 -5.52 2.30 16.02
N TYR A 383 -5.19 1.20 16.68
CA TYR A 383 -4.61 0.01 16.01
C TYR A 383 -5.54 -0.60 14.95
N ALA A 384 -6.85 -0.59 15.18
CA ALA A 384 -7.84 -1.05 14.20
C ALA A 384 -8.08 -0.09 13.00
N SER A 385 -7.37 1.04 12.94
CA SER A 385 -7.25 1.84 11.70
C SER A 385 -6.36 1.18 10.65
N PHE A 386 -5.65 0.10 11.01
CA PHE A 386 -4.74 -0.63 10.14
C PHE A 386 -3.58 0.22 9.56
N GLY A 387 -3.23 1.30 10.26
CA GLY A 387 -2.20 2.27 9.88
C GLY A 387 -2.73 3.57 9.28
N TYR A 388 -3.98 3.60 8.79
CA TYR A 388 -4.47 4.74 8.01
C TYR A 388 -4.70 6.02 8.84
N HIS A 389 -5.02 5.92 10.14
CA HIS A 389 -5.21 7.10 10.98
C HIS A 389 -3.90 7.51 11.69
N VAL A 390 -2.93 7.97 10.90
CA VAL A 390 -1.62 8.45 11.38
C VAL A 390 -1.78 9.62 12.35
N THR A 391 -1.03 9.57 13.45
CA THR A 391 -0.92 10.63 14.46
C THR A 391 0.44 11.30 14.47
N ASN A 392 1.54 10.54 14.39
CA ASN A 392 2.91 11.04 14.46
C ASN A 392 3.72 10.61 13.22
N PHE A 393 3.76 11.46 12.19
CA PHE A 393 4.21 11.09 10.85
C PHE A 393 5.69 10.68 10.75
N PHE A 394 6.54 11.16 11.65
CA PHE A 394 7.99 10.89 11.68
C PHE A 394 8.37 9.73 12.62
N ALA A 395 7.42 9.22 13.42
CA ALA A 395 7.66 8.13 14.36
C ALA A 395 7.25 6.78 13.74
N PRO A 396 8.10 5.73 13.84
CA PRO A 396 7.66 4.36 13.56
C PRO A 396 6.78 3.87 14.71
N SER A 397 5.80 3.01 14.43
CA SER A 397 4.84 2.57 15.45
C SER A 397 5.53 1.78 16.57
N SER A 398 5.48 2.34 17.78
CA SER A 398 6.08 1.79 19.00
C SER A 398 5.56 0.42 19.41
N ARG A 399 4.39 0.03 18.89
CA ARG A 399 3.78 -1.29 19.14
C ARG A 399 4.62 -2.47 18.70
N PHE A 400 5.50 -2.27 17.72
CA PHE A 400 6.29 -3.34 17.12
C PHE A 400 7.75 -3.36 17.59
N GLY A 401 8.21 -2.32 18.28
CA GLY A 401 9.59 -2.18 18.76
C GLY A 401 10.11 -0.75 18.63
N THR A 402 11.42 -0.61 18.68
CA THR A 402 12.13 0.67 18.57
C THR A 402 12.40 1.06 17.09
N PRO A 403 12.75 2.33 16.82
CA PRO A 403 13.36 2.76 15.57
C PRO A 403 14.55 1.92 15.12
N GLU A 404 15.40 1.45 16.04
CA GLU A 404 16.57 0.63 15.68
C GLU A 404 16.17 -0.80 15.28
N ASP A 405 15.10 -1.36 15.86
CA ASP A 405 14.54 -2.65 15.43
C ASP A 405 13.99 -2.58 14.00
N LEU A 406 13.36 -1.46 13.61
CA LEU A 406 12.89 -1.24 12.25
C LEU A 406 14.06 -1.12 11.26
N LYS A 407 15.13 -0.38 11.61
CA LYS A 407 16.36 -0.35 10.79
C LYS A 407 16.94 -1.74 10.61
N SER A 408 16.99 -2.54 11.70
CA SER A 408 17.45 -3.93 11.64
C SER A 408 16.58 -4.85 10.79
N LEU A 409 15.27 -4.61 10.71
CA LEU A 409 14.37 -5.34 9.82
C LEU A 409 14.71 -5.03 8.36
N ILE A 410 14.87 -3.75 8.02
CA ILE A 410 15.12 -3.30 6.64
C ILE A 410 16.49 -3.77 6.16
N ASP A 411 17.55 -3.65 6.98
CA ASP A 411 18.90 -4.11 6.64
C ASP A 411 18.95 -5.63 6.37
N ARG A 412 18.17 -6.43 7.13
CA ARG A 412 18.01 -7.87 6.89
C ARG A 412 17.21 -8.17 5.61
N ALA A 413 16.21 -7.35 5.27
CA ALA A 413 15.51 -7.49 3.98
C ALA A 413 16.48 -7.22 2.82
N HIS A 414 17.34 -6.20 2.94
CA HIS A 414 18.40 -5.89 1.98
C HIS A 414 19.45 -7.00 1.85
N GLU A 415 19.87 -7.61 2.97
CA GLU A 415 20.72 -8.82 2.97
C GLU A 415 20.10 -9.96 2.16
N LEU A 416 18.79 -10.17 2.31
CA LEU A 416 18.02 -11.16 1.54
C LEU A 416 17.74 -10.71 0.09
N GLY A 417 18.16 -9.51 -0.32
CA GLY A 417 17.90 -8.96 -1.65
C GLY A 417 16.41 -8.69 -1.91
N LEU A 418 15.68 -8.27 -0.88
CA LEU A 418 14.28 -7.81 -0.94
C LEU A 418 14.26 -6.28 -0.86
N LEU A 419 13.51 -5.63 -1.74
CA LEU A 419 13.17 -4.22 -1.58
C LEU A 419 12.15 -4.09 -0.44
N VAL A 420 12.22 -3.00 0.32
CA VAL A 420 11.20 -2.66 1.33
C VAL A 420 10.52 -1.36 0.95
N LEU A 421 9.22 -1.43 0.69
CA LEU A 421 8.36 -0.28 0.42
C LEU A 421 7.52 0.01 1.67
N MET A 422 7.30 1.29 1.98
CA MET A 422 6.46 1.72 3.10
C MET A 422 5.12 2.25 2.62
N ASP A 423 4.04 1.99 3.35
CA ASP A 423 2.79 2.75 3.22
C ASP A 423 3.00 4.17 3.75
N ILE A 424 2.79 5.20 2.91
CA ILE A 424 2.90 6.60 3.29
C ILE A 424 1.54 7.30 3.15
N VAL A 425 0.94 7.62 4.30
CA VAL A 425 -0.45 8.09 4.38
C VAL A 425 -0.48 9.62 4.40
N HIS A 426 -0.12 10.23 3.27
CA HIS A 426 -0.14 11.70 3.14
C HIS A 426 -1.47 12.26 2.62
N SER A 427 -2.50 11.41 2.49
CA SER A 427 -3.84 11.84 2.05
C SER A 427 -4.67 12.54 3.12
N HIS A 428 -4.45 12.17 4.39
CA HIS A 428 -5.19 12.69 5.54
C HIS A 428 -4.39 12.47 6.84
N ALA A 429 -4.90 13.00 7.95
CA ALA A 429 -4.39 12.72 9.30
C ALA A 429 -5.54 12.35 10.25
N SER A 430 -5.22 11.65 11.34
CA SER A 430 -6.17 11.39 12.42
C SER A 430 -6.80 12.69 12.95
N ASN A 431 -8.07 12.64 13.33
CA ASN A 431 -8.74 13.73 14.05
C ASN A 431 -8.33 13.82 15.55
N ASN A 432 -7.49 12.92 16.06
CA ASN A 432 -7.03 12.93 17.45
C ASN A 432 -6.26 14.24 17.77
N THR A 433 -6.77 15.01 18.73
CA THR A 433 -6.19 16.28 19.17
C THR A 433 -5.19 16.16 20.32
N LEU A 434 -5.15 15.02 21.02
CA LEU A 434 -4.27 14.77 22.17
C LEU A 434 -2.90 14.24 21.72
N ASP A 435 -2.91 13.31 20.75
CA ASP A 435 -1.72 12.57 20.29
C ASP A 435 -1.31 12.83 18.85
N GLY A 436 -2.13 13.59 18.13
CA GLY A 436 -1.98 13.81 16.71
C GLY A 436 -1.88 15.28 16.34
N LEU A 437 -1.67 15.49 15.05
CA LEU A 437 -1.47 16.79 14.43
C LEU A 437 -2.73 17.70 14.45
N ASN A 438 -3.90 17.18 14.84
CA ASN A 438 -5.15 17.94 14.85
C ASN A 438 -5.18 19.02 15.94
N MET A 439 -5.68 20.22 15.59
CA MET A 439 -5.73 21.40 16.47
C MET A 439 -4.37 21.66 17.16
N PHE A 440 -3.25 21.47 16.45
CA PHE A 440 -1.91 21.51 17.04
C PHE A 440 -1.63 22.84 17.75
N ASP A 441 -1.74 23.95 17.03
CA ASP A 441 -1.58 25.32 17.54
C ASP A 441 -2.90 25.94 18.04
N GLY A 442 -3.91 25.10 18.30
CA GLY A 442 -5.28 25.49 18.65
C GLY A 442 -6.08 26.12 17.51
N THR A 443 -5.67 25.98 16.25
CA THR A 443 -6.48 26.37 15.08
C THR A 443 -6.86 25.15 14.24
N ASP A 444 -7.96 25.25 13.49
CA ASP A 444 -8.37 24.21 12.54
C ASP A 444 -7.62 24.30 11.21
N GLY A 445 -7.10 25.49 10.83
CA GLY A 445 -6.47 25.79 9.54
C GLY A 445 -4.93 25.71 9.47
N HIS A 446 -4.27 25.07 10.44
CA HIS A 446 -2.80 25.02 10.55
C HIS A 446 -2.12 24.13 9.49
N TYR A 447 -1.92 22.84 9.77
CA TYR A 447 -1.47 21.85 8.79
C TYR A 447 -2.56 21.47 7.77
N PHE A 448 -3.80 21.86 8.04
CA PHE A 448 -5.01 21.42 7.35
C PHE A 448 -5.76 22.60 6.74
N HIS A 449 -6.66 22.35 5.80
CA HIS A 449 -7.62 23.40 5.45
C HIS A 449 -8.57 23.69 6.64
N PRO A 450 -9.07 24.93 6.80
CA PRO A 450 -10.11 25.22 7.79
C PRO A 450 -11.49 24.74 7.31
N GLY A 451 -12.40 24.56 8.26
CA GLY A 451 -13.79 24.19 8.00
C GLY A 451 -13.98 22.89 7.22
N THR A 452 -15.01 22.83 6.39
CA THR A 452 -15.42 21.60 5.69
C THR A 452 -14.42 21.11 4.64
N ARG A 453 -13.62 21.98 4.00
CA ARG A 453 -12.52 21.55 3.11
C ARG A 453 -11.43 20.79 3.88
N GLY A 454 -11.33 21.02 5.19
CA GLY A 454 -10.36 20.41 6.08
C GLY A 454 -10.75 19.07 6.70
N TYR A 455 -11.89 18.49 6.33
CA TYR A 455 -12.47 17.35 7.04
C TYR A 455 -13.07 16.30 6.09
N HIS A 456 -12.54 15.07 6.15
CA HIS A 456 -13.00 13.95 5.36
C HIS A 456 -14.08 13.17 6.11
N TRP A 457 -15.35 13.57 5.95
CA TRP A 457 -16.49 13.07 6.71
C TRP A 457 -16.69 11.54 6.71
N MET A 458 -16.23 10.85 5.67
CA MET A 458 -16.36 9.39 5.55
C MET A 458 -15.27 8.62 6.31
N TRP A 459 -14.15 9.29 6.62
CA TRP A 459 -13.00 8.72 7.36
C TRP A 459 -12.80 9.39 8.72
N ASP A 460 -13.71 10.29 9.12
CA ASP A 460 -13.61 11.11 10.34
C ASP A 460 -12.20 11.71 10.57
N SER A 461 -11.65 12.34 9.54
CA SER A 461 -10.21 12.68 9.47
C SER A 461 -9.94 14.09 8.98
N ARG A 462 -8.74 14.63 9.23
CA ARG A 462 -8.30 15.95 8.77
C ARG A 462 -7.62 15.88 7.40
N LEU A 463 -7.81 16.91 6.58
CA LEU A 463 -7.26 17.01 5.22
C LEU A 463 -6.21 18.13 5.11
N PHE A 464 -5.01 17.78 4.64
CA PHE A 464 -3.86 18.68 4.53
C PHE A 464 -4.12 19.89 3.63
N ASN A 465 -3.53 21.02 3.98
CA ASN A 465 -3.45 22.19 3.11
C ASN A 465 -2.18 22.12 2.26
N TYR A 466 -2.22 21.37 1.16
CA TYR A 466 -1.06 21.16 0.28
C TYR A 466 -0.51 22.46 -0.38
N GLY A 467 -1.28 23.55 -0.36
CA GLY A 467 -0.82 24.87 -0.79
C GLY A 467 0.04 25.64 0.24
N SER A 468 0.11 25.16 1.48
CA SER A 468 0.89 25.79 2.56
C SER A 468 2.38 25.39 2.50
N TRP A 469 3.27 26.38 2.62
CA TRP A 469 4.72 26.20 2.50
C TRP A 469 5.27 25.22 3.55
N GLU A 470 4.87 25.37 4.81
CA GLU A 470 5.35 24.48 5.88
C GLU A 470 4.68 23.09 5.84
N VAL A 471 3.49 22.96 5.23
CA VAL A 471 2.90 21.63 4.93
C VAL A 471 3.69 20.93 3.83
N LEU A 472 4.08 21.65 2.77
CA LEU A 472 4.99 21.11 1.75
C LEU A 472 6.33 20.72 2.39
N ARG A 473 6.92 21.56 3.26
CA ARG A 473 8.15 21.22 3.99
C ARG A 473 7.97 19.96 4.82
N TYR A 474 6.88 19.87 5.60
CA TYR A 474 6.56 18.73 6.47
C TYR A 474 6.47 17.42 5.67
N LEU A 475 5.61 17.38 4.65
CA LEU A 475 5.34 16.16 3.88
C LEU A 475 6.51 15.74 2.98
N LEU A 476 7.20 16.69 2.33
CA LEU A 476 8.39 16.39 1.53
C LEU A 476 9.57 15.94 2.43
N SER A 477 9.70 16.53 3.62
CA SER A 477 10.71 16.08 4.59
C SER A 477 10.36 14.73 5.19
N ASN A 478 9.08 14.41 5.34
CA ASN A 478 8.66 13.09 5.83
C ASN A 478 8.97 11.99 4.79
N ALA A 479 8.62 12.21 3.52
CA ALA A 479 8.99 11.29 2.44
C ALA A 479 10.52 11.08 2.37
N ARG A 480 11.33 12.12 2.58
CA ARG A 480 12.79 11.98 2.65
C ARG A 480 13.26 11.26 3.90
N TRP A 481 12.71 11.58 5.06
CA TRP A 481 13.07 10.99 6.36
C TRP A 481 13.08 9.46 6.31
N TRP A 482 12.03 8.85 5.74
CA TRP A 482 11.94 7.40 5.61
C TRP A 482 12.97 6.79 4.63
N LEU A 483 13.34 7.51 3.56
CA LEU A 483 14.39 7.06 2.62
C LEU A 483 15.81 7.23 3.20
N ASP A 484 16.07 8.31 3.94
CA ASP A 484 17.41 8.60 4.48
C ASP A 484 17.68 7.91 5.82
N GLU A 485 16.78 7.94 6.81
CA GLU A 485 17.02 7.37 8.15
C GLU A 485 16.85 5.84 8.15
N TYR A 486 15.82 5.33 7.46
CA TYR A 486 15.41 3.92 7.53
C TYR A 486 15.75 3.12 6.26
N LYS A 487 16.24 3.78 5.20
CA LYS A 487 16.64 3.13 3.93
C LYS A 487 15.51 2.37 3.23
N PHE A 488 14.25 2.80 3.36
CA PHE A 488 13.19 2.27 2.51
C PHE A 488 13.52 2.47 1.02
N ASP A 489 13.10 1.53 0.19
CA ASP A 489 13.34 1.51 -1.27
C ASP A 489 12.20 2.17 -2.06
N GLY A 490 11.30 2.87 -1.37
CA GLY A 490 10.17 3.56 -1.96
C GLY A 490 8.89 3.46 -1.13
N PHE A 491 7.77 3.80 -1.76
CA PHE A 491 6.49 4.00 -1.09
C PHE A 491 5.29 3.50 -1.89
N ARG A 492 4.25 3.09 -1.17
CA ARG A 492 2.86 3.21 -1.65
C ARG A 492 2.25 4.45 -1.01
N PHE A 493 1.74 5.36 -1.83
CA PHE A 493 0.95 6.50 -1.38
C PHE A 493 -0.53 6.07 -1.32
N ASP A 494 -1.12 6.14 -0.13
CA ASP A 494 -2.47 5.62 0.14
C ASP A 494 -3.54 6.71 0.08
N GLY A 495 -4.72 6.36 -0.43
CA GLY A 495 -5.84 7.27 -0.58
C GLY A 495 -5.61 8.37 -1.63
N VAL A 496 -4.83 8.13 -2.68
CA VAL A 496 -4.49 9.17 -3.68
C VAL A 496 -5.74 9.67 -4.43
N THR A 497 -6.75 8.84 -4.65
CA THR A 497 -8.05 9.31 -5.16
C THR A 497 -8.71 10.37 -4.24
N SER A 498 -8.49 10.28 -2.92
CA SER A 498 -8.98 11.28 -1.96
C SER A 498 -8.24 12.61 -2.11
N MET A 499 -6.93 12.54 -2.38
CA MET A 499 -6.08 13.71 -2.63
C MET A 499 -6.44 14.43 -3.94
N MET A 500 -6.64 13.69 -5.04
CA MET A 500 -6.76 14.28 -6.37
C MET A 500 -8.06 15.04 -6.63
N TYR A 501 -9.10 14.83 -5.84
CA TYR A 501 -10.41 15.42 -6.07
C TYR A 501 -11.00 16.04 -4.80
N THR A 502 -11.63 17.21 -4.93
CA THR A 502 -12.32 17.90 -3.83
C THR A 502 -13.58 17.17 -3.34
N HIS A 503 -14.07 16.21 -4.12
CA HIS A 503 -15.10 15.24 -3.71
C HIS A 503 -14.52 13.89 -3.27
N HIS A 504 -13.20 13.73 -3.23
CA HIS A 504 -12.46 12.56 -2.75
C HIS A 504 -12.87 11.20 -3.37
N GLY A 505 -13.36 11.19 -4.62
CA GLY A 505 -13.99 10.02 -5.26
C GLY A 505 -15.34 9.58 -4.63
N LEU A 506 -15.84 10.32 -3.64
CA LEU A 506 -17.05 10.01 -2.87
C LEU A 506 -18.30 10.13 -3.72
N GLN A 507 -19.08 9.04 -3.79
CA GLN A 507 -20.31 8.93 -4.58
C GLN A 507 -20.15 9.24 -6.09
N VAL A 508 -18.91 9.35 -6.58
CA VAL A 508 -18.57 9.52 -7.99
C VAL A 508 -18.29 8.15 -8.64
N SER A 509 -18.68 8.03 -9.90
CA SER A 509 -18.31 6.94 -10.81
C SER A 509 -17.43 7.53 -11.90
N PHE A 510 -16.27 6.90 -12.14
CA PHE A 510 -15.38 7.27 -13.24
C PHE A 510 -15.69 6.36 -14.43
N THR A 511 -16.17 6.94 -15.52
CA THR A 511 -16.55 6.25 -16.77
C THR A 511 -15.40 6.17 -17.78
N GLY A 512 -14.30 6.87 -17.50
CA GLY A 512 -13.20 7.09 -18.44
C GLY A 512 -13.38 8.35 -19.29
N ASN A 513 -14.41 9.17 -19.04
CA ASN A 513 -14.55 10.49 -19.66
C ASN A 513 -13.57 11.48 -19.02
N TYR A 514 -12.72 12.11 -19.83
CA TYR A 514 -11.62 12.94 -19.33
C TYR A 514 -12.10 14.21 -18.60
N SER A 515 -13.36 14.60 -18.79
CA SER A 515 -14.01 15.68 -18.05
C SER A 515 -14.23 15.35 -16.55
N GLU A 516 -14.20 14.07 -16.18
CA GLU A 516 -14.29 13.60 -14.79
C GLU A 516 -12.94 13.71 -14.06
N TYR A 517 -11.83 13.71 -14.80
CA TYR A 517 -10.46 13.79 -14.26
C TYR A 517 -9.86 15.20 -14.28
N PHE A 518 -10.34 16.06 -15.19
CA PHE A 518 -9.73 17.36 -15.50
C PHE A 518 -10.76 18.50 -15.49
N GLY A 519 -10.88 19.17 -14.35
CA GLY A 519 -11.76 20.32 -14.18
C GLY A 519 -11.68 20.91 -12.77
N LEU A 520 -12.67 21.73 -12.38
CA LEU A 520 -12.72 22.39 -11.07
C LEU A 520 -12.85 21.42 -9.87
N ALA A 521 -13.20 20.16 -10.13
CA ALA A 521 -13.23 19.11 -9.11
C ALA A 521 -11.82 18.58 -8.75
N THR A 522 -10.82 18.79 -9.62
CA THR A 522 -9.45 18.32 -9.40
C THR A 522 -8.73 19.24 -8.42
N ASP A 523 -8.19 18.69 -7.32
CA ASP A 523 -7.36 19.48 -6.40
C ASP A 523 -5.94 19.64 -6.99
N VAL A 524 -5.67 20.81 -7.53
CA VAL A 524 -4.37 21.13 -8.16
C VAL A 524 -3.26 21.25 -7.11
N GLU A 525 -3.57 21.65 -5.88
CA GLU A 525 -2.58 21.82 -4.80
C GLU A 525 -2.04 20.43 -4.39
N ALA A 526 -2.95 19.47 -4.18
CA ALA A 526 -2.61 18.09 -3.89
C ALA A 526 -1.85 17.40 -5.04
N VAL A 527 -2.26 17.62 -6.30
CA VAL A 527 -1.54 17.05 -7.46
C VAL A 527 -0.15 17.66 -7.62
N VAL A 528 0.04 18.96 -7.37
CA VAL A 528 1.36 19.59 -7.43
C VAL A 528 2.26 19.08 -6.30
N TYR A 529 1.74 18.87 -5.08
CA TYR A 529 2.48 18.19 -4.02
C TYR A 529 2.97 16.80 -4.48
N MET A 530 2.10 16.00 -5.12
CA MET A 530 2.50 14.68 -5.62
C MET A 530 3.51 14.72 -6.77
N MET A 531 3.48 15.75 -7.61
CA MET A 531 4.54 15.99 -8.60
C MET A 531 5.86 16.32 -7.91
N LEU A 532 5.86 17.22 -6.92
CA LEU A 532 7.07 17.61 -6.18
C LEU A 532 7.69 16.44 -5.41
N VAL A 533 6.88 15.58 -4.77
CA VAL A 533 7.40 14.43 -4.01
C VAL A 533 7.96 13.34 -4.92
N ASN A 534 7.33 13.04 -6.07
CA ASN A 534 7.89 12.09 -7.04
C ASN A 534 9.18 12.63 -7.68
N ASP A 535 9.25 13.93 -7.98
CA ASP A 535 10.45 14.59 -8.52
C ASP A 535 11.62 14.56 -7.51
N LEU A 536 11.33 14.79 -6.22
CA LEU A 536 12.26 14.63 -5.11
C LEU A 536 12.76 13.17 -4.98
N ILE A 537 11.83 12.21 -4.92
CA ILE A 537 12.15 10.77 -4.75
C ILE A 537 13.05 10.30 -5.90
N HIS A 538 12.61 10.47 -7.15
CA HIS A 538 13.36 9.93 -8.31
C HIS A 538 14.64 10.71 -8.62
N GLY A 539 14.73 11.98 -8.21
CA GLY A 539 15.94 12.79 -8.35
C GLY A 539 17.05 12.44 -7.34
N LEU A 540 16.69 12.07 -6.10
CA LEU A 540 17.66 11.70 -5.06
C LEU A 540 17.87 10.18 -4.92
N PHE A 541 16.88 9.37 -5.31
CA PHE A 541 16.87 7.92 -5.19
C PHE A 541 16.32 7.29 -6.50
N PRO A 542 17.09 7.26 -7.61
CA PRO A 542 16.58 6.83 -8.92
C PRO A 542 16.12 5.36 -9.02
N GLU A 543 16.57 4.52 -8.09
CA GLU A 543 16.15 3.12 -7.93
C GLU A 543 14.85 2.98 -7.13
N ALA A 544 14.41 4.03 -6.42
CA ALA A 544 13.21 3.95 -5.59
C ALA A 544 11.95 3.67 -6.42
N VAL A 545 10.94 3.08 -5.76
CA VAL A 545 9.66 2.75 -6.37
C VAL A 545 8.54 3.56 -5.73
N SER A 546 7.84 4.39 -6.50
CA SER A 546 6.59 5.01 -6.05
C SER A 546 5.36 4.34 -6.68
N ILE A 547 4.45 3.89 -5.83
CA ILE A 547 3.17 3.28 -6.18
C ILE A 547 2.06 4.20 -5.69
N GLY A 548 1.05 4.47 -6.50
CA GLY A 548 -0.14 5.19 -6.07
C GLY A 548 -1.37 4.30 -5.93
N GLU A 549 -2.06 4.40 -4.79
CA GLU A 549 -3.39 3.86 -4.61
C GLU A 549 -4.44 4.83 -5.21
N ASP A 550 -4.76 4.61 -6.49
CA ASP A 550 -5.82 5.35 -7.17
C ASP A 550 -6.86 4.40 -7.78
N VAL A 551 -8.12 4.56 -7.38
CA VAL A 551 -9.27 3.86 -7.95
C VAL A 551 -9.90 4.60 -9.14
N SER A 552 -9.57 5.88 -9.39
CA SER A 552 -10.26 6.67 -10.43
C SER A 552 -9.88 6.30 -11.86
N GLY A 553 -8.62 5.92 -12.09
CA GLY A 553 -8.08 5.69 -13.43
C GLY A 553 -7.50 6.95 -14.07
N MET A 554 -7.04 7.91 -13.25
CA MET A 554 -6.58 9.21 -13.75
C MET A 554 -5.48 9.08 -14.83
N PRO A 555 -5.64 9.71 -16.01
CA PRO A 555 -4.59 9.72 -17.04
C PRO A 555 -3.34 10.48 -16.60
N THR A 556 -2.19 10.08 -17.15
CA THR A 556 -0.85 10.65 -16.90
C THR A 556 -0.30 10.46 -15.48
N PHE A 557 -0.94 9.58 -14.70
CA PHE A 557 -0.58 9.28 -13.32
C PHE A 557 0.81 8.64 -13.21
N CYS A 558 1.09 7.64 -14.06
CA CYS A 558 2.37 6.91 -14.08
C CYS A 558 3.38 7.44 -15.11
N LEU A 559 3.18 8.67 -15.62
CA LEU A 559 4.09 9.30 -16.57
C LEU A 559 5.05 10.26 -15.84
N PRO A 560 6.28 10.49 -16.36
CA PRO A 560 7.27 11.37 -15.71
C PRO A 560 6.76 12.81 -15.52
N THR A 561 7.19 13.46 -14.43
CA THR A 561 6.85 14.86 -14.14
C THR A 561 7.34 15.80 -15.24
N GLN A 562 8.56 15.60 -15.75
CA GLN A 562 9.15 16.41 -16.84
C GLN A 562 8.32 16.36 -18.14
N ASP A 563 7.62 15.25 -18.38
CA ASP A 563 6.78 15.02 -19.56
C ASP A 563 5.37 15.59 -19.39
N GLY A 564 4.94 15.89 -18.16
CA GLY A 564 3.63 16.43 -17.78
C GLY A 564 2.77 15.50 -16.90
N GLY A 565 3.31 14.36 -16.48
CA GLY A 565 2.63 13.41 -15.58
C GLY A 565 2.77 13.73 -14.10
N ILE A 566 2.23 12.85 -13.24
CA ILE A 566 2.32 12.98 -11.78
C ILE A 566 3.63 12.36 -11.23
N GLY A 567 4.25 11.44 -11.96
CA GLY A 567 5.57 10.89 -11.65
C GLY A 567 5.60 9.56 -10.89
N PHE A 568 4.45 8.92 -10.65
CA PHE A 568 4.42 7.58 -10.05
C PHE A 568 5.05 6.54 -10.99
N ASN A 569 5.67 5.50 -10.45
CA ASN A 569 6.16 4.39 -11.28
C ASN A 569 5.07 3.37 -11.58
N TYR A 570 4.14 3.18 -10.65
CA TYR A 570 3.02 2.24 -10.77
C TYR A 570 1.74 2.82 -10.15
N ARG A 571 0.60 2.32 -10.59
CA ARG A 571 -0.68 2.42 -9.87
C ARG A 571 -1.22 1.03 -9.52
N LEU A 572 -2.02 0.92 -8.47
CA LEU A 572 -2.74 -0.31 -8.16
C LEU A 572 -3.86 -0.59 -9.18
N HIS A 573 -3.97 -1.83 -9.67
CA HIS A 573 -5.03 -2.24 -10.59
C HIS A 573 -6.27 -2.74 -9.84
N MET A 574 -6.87 -1.85 -9.05
CA MET A 574 -7.85 -2.19 -8.01
C MET A 574 -9.12 -2.91 -8.53
N ALA A 575 -9.52 -2.66 -9.79
CA ALA A 575 -10.72 -3.24 -10.41
C ALA A 575 -10.68 -4.77 -10.56
N VAL A 576 -9.49 -5.39 -10.51
CA VAL A 576 -9.34 -6.85 -10.68
C VAL A 576 -9.92 -7.63 -9.50
N ALA A 577 -9.67 -7.19 -8.26
CA ALA A 577 -10.18 -7.85 -7.07
C ALA A 577 -11.72 -7.80 -7.00
N ASP A 578 -12.33 -6.63 -7.23
CA ASP A 578 -13.79 -6.50 -7.30
C ASP A 578 -14.39 -7.41 -8.39
N LYS A 579 -13.69 -7.65 -9.52
CA LYS A 579 -14.16 -8.55 -10.58
C LYS A 579 -14.17 -10.01 -10.15
N TRP A 580 -13.16 -10.47 -9.41
CA TRP A 580 -13.18 -11.83 -8.87
C TRP A 580 -14.32 -12.01 -7.85
N ILE A 581 -14.57 -11.03 -6.98
CA ILE A 581 -15.72 -11.03 -6.07
C ILE A 581 -17.05 -11.03 -6.83
N GLU A 582 -17.18 -10.28 -7.93
CA GLU A 582 -18.37 -10.26 -8.79
C GLU A 582 -18.66 -11.64 -9.41
N LEU A 583 -17.61 -12.35 -9.82
CA LEU A 583 -17.70 -13.69 -10.42
C LEU A 583 -17.95 -14.79 -9.38
N LEU A 584 -17.33 -14.72 -8.21
CA LEU A 584 -17.52 -15.69 -7.11
C LEU A 584 -18.91 -15.62 -6.46
N LYS A 585 -19.66 -14.54 -6.71
CA LYS A 585 -21.09 -14.41 -6.38
C LYS A 585 -22.03 -15.06 -7.41
N LYS A 586 -21.50 -15.63 -8.50
CA LYS A 586 -22.23 -16.30 -9.58
C LYS A 586 -21.83 -17.77 -9.69
N GLN A 587 -22.53 -18.53 -10.53
CA GLN A 587 -22.14 -19.91 -10.88
C GLN A 587 -21.00 -19.89 -11.90
N ASP A 588 -20.14 -20.92 -11.90
CA ASP A 588 -19.00 -21.05 -12.82
C ASP A 588 -19.47 -21.01 -14.29
N GLU A 589 -20.66 -21.56 -14.53
CA GLU A 589 -21.38 -21.58 -15.81
C GLU A 589 -21.62 -20.19 -16.41
N ASP A 590 -21.79 -19.16 -15.56
CA ASP A 590 -22.08 -17.79 -15.96
C ASP A 590 -20.82 -16.94 -16.18
N TRP A 591 -19.63 -17.50 -15.94
CA TRP A 591 -18.37 -16.76 -16.06
C TRP A 591 -18.05 -16.47 -17.53
N ARG A 592 -17.97 -15.17 -17.85
CA ARG A 592 -17.67 -14.70 -19.20
C ARG A 592 -16.17 -14.48 -19.37
N MET A 593 -15.55 -15.31 -20.20
CA MET A 593 -14.11 -15.30 -20.47
C MET A 593 -13.67 -13.96 -21.08
N GLY A 594 -14.51 -13.37 -21.93
CA GLY A 594 -14.30 -12.04 -22.49
C GLY A 594 -14.26 -10.94 -21.43
N ASP A 595 -15.07 -11.04 -20.37
CA ASP A 595 -15.14 -10.04 -19.32
C ASP A 595 -13.95 -10.15 -18.35
N ILE A 596 -13.48 -11.37 -18.05
CA ILE A 596 -12.23 -11.62 -17.31
C ILE A 596 -11.04 -11.00 -18.04
N VAL A 597 -10.87 -11.35 -19.33
CA VAL A 597 -9.77 -10.80 -20.15
C VAL A 597 -9.87 -9.29 -20.24
N HIS A 598 -11.07 -8.75 -20.48
CA HIS A 598 -11.25 -7.30 -20.56
C HIS A 598 -10.83 -6.61 -19.26
N THR A 599 -11.26 -7.07 -18.09
CA THR A 599 -10.85 -6.45 -16.82
C THR A 599 -9.33 -6.50 -16.62
N LEU A 600 -8.68 -7.63 -16.89
CA LEU A 600 -7.23 -7.76 -16.71
C LEU A 600 -6.41 -6.88 -17.69
N THR A 601 -6.92 -6.66 -18.91
CA THR A 601 -6.18 -5.95 -19.97
C THR A 601 -6.64 -4.50 -20.21
N ASN A 602 -7.75 -4.03 -19.60
CA ASN A 602 -8.26 -2.67 -19.78
C ASN A 602 -7.46 -1.65 -18.95
N ARG A 603 -6.24 -1.39 -19.40
CA ARG A 603 -5.27 -0.50 -18.75
C ARG A 603 -4.69 0.49 -19.76
N ARG A 604 -4.11 1.58 -19.24
CA ARG A 604 -3.50 2.63 -20.06
C ARG A 604 -2.13 2.18 -20.57
N TRP A 605 -1.86 2.37 -21.86
CA TRP A 605 -0.56 2.08 -22.45
C TRP A 605 0.52 3.02 -21.89
N LEU A 606 1.75 2.52 -21.73
CA LEU A 606 2.88 3.15 -21.02
C LEU A 606 2.72 3.44 -19.51
N GLU A 607 1.52 3.31 -18.94
CA GLU A 607 1.30 3.51 -17.49
C GLU A 607 1.24 2.16 -16.76
N LYS A 608 2.33 1.81 -16.07
CA LYS A 608 2.49 0.49 -15.44
C LYS A 608 1.53 0.28 -14.26
N CYS A 609 1.04 -0.94 -14.11
CA CYS A 609 0.17 -1.32 -13.00
C CYS A 609 0.76 -2.45 -12.16
N VAL A 610 0.59 -2.36 -10.84
CA VAL A 610 0.71 -3.50 -9.91
C VAL A 610 -0.67 -4.15 -9.78
N VAL A 611 -0.76 -5.45 -10.00
CA VAL A 611 -2.02 -6.21 -9.94
C VAL A 611 -2.01 -7.24 -8.81
N TYR A 612 -3.18 -7.47 -8.24
CA TYR A 612 -3.44 -8.48 -7.21
C TYR A 612 -4.81 -9.10 -7.46
N ALA A 613 -5.01 -10.33 -6.97
CA ALA A 613 -6.29 -11.03 -7.09
C ALA A 613 -7.26 -10.68 -5.94
N GLU A 614 -6.69 -10.35 -4.78
CA GLU A 614 -7.35 -9.86 -3.56
C GLU A 614 -6.32 -9.02 -2.78
N SER A 615 -6.79 -7.99 -2.07
CA SER A 615 -5.97 -7.16 -1.17
C SER A 615 -6.32 -7.40 0.29
N HIS A 616 -5.62 -6.70 1.17
CA HIS A 616 -5.96 -6.62 2.59
C HIS A 616 -7.44 -6.25 2.87
N ASP A 617 -8.09 -5.44 2.02
CA ASP A 617 -9.52 -5.06 2.18
C ASP A 617 -10.45 -6.27 2.16
N GLN A 618 -10.24 -7.21 1.23
CA GLN A 618 -11.05 -8.44 1.16
C GLN A 618 -10.74 -9.40 2.30
N ALA A 619 -9.56 -9.27 2.91
CA ALA A 619 -9.20 -10.05 4.08
C ALA A 619 -9.88 -9.53 5.36
N LEU A 620 -10.27 -8.25 5.43
CA LEU A 620 -10.90 -7.65 6.62
C LEU A 620 -12.32 -8.17 6.89
N VAL A 621 -12.73 -8.07 8.16
CA VAL A 621 -14.09 -8.38 8.62
C VAL A 621 -15.14 -7.61 7.81
N GLY A 622 -16.14 -8.33 7.30
CA GLY A 622 -17.19 -7.78 6.44
C GLY A 622 -17.10 -8.22 4.96
N ASP A 623 -15.97 -8.77 4.53
CA ASP A 623 -15.85 -9.52 3.26
C ASP A 623 -15.28 -10.93 3.53
N LYS A 624 -14.79 -11.61 2.48
CA LYS A 624 -14.13 -12.92 2.55
C LYS A 624 -12.90 -12.95 1.62
N THR A 625 -11.87 -13.70 2.01
CA THR A 625 -10.75 -14.06 1.12
C THR A 625 -11.23 -14.89 -0.07
N LEU A 626 -10.47 -14.95 -1.17
CA LEU A 626 -10.80 -15.80 -2.33
C LEU A 626 -10.95 -17.27 -1.91
N ALA A 627 -10.07 -17.76 -1.03
CA ALA A 627 -10.16 -19.10 -0.48
C ALA A 627 -11.49 -19.34 0.27
N PHE A 628 -11.92 -18.39 1.11
CA PHE A 628 -13.16 -18.53 1.89
C PHE A 628 -14.43 -18.24 1.05
N TRP A 629 -14.34 -17.49 -0.05
CA TRP A 629 -15.38 -17.44 -1.10
C TRP A 629 -15.52 -18.78 -1.85
N LEU A 630 -14.41 -19.48 -2.09
CA LEU A 630 -14.35 -20.69 -2.89
C LEU A 630 -14.74 -21.97 -2.12
N MET A 631 -14.36 -22.04 -0.84
CA MET A 631 -14.43 -23.26 -0.02
C MET A 631 -15.25 -23.10 1.27
N ASP A 632 -15.44 -21.87 1.75
CA ASP A 632 -16.19 -21.55 2.98
C ASP A 632 -15.78 -22.44 4.17
N LYS A 633 -16.72 -22.91 4.98
CA LYS A 633 -16.47 -23.74 6.16
C LYS A 633 -15.86 -25.13 5.87
N ASP A 634 -15.94 -25.66 4.65
CA ASP A 634 -15.35 -26.97 4.33
C ASP A 634 -13.82 -26.94 4.52
N MET A 635 -13.20 -25.75 4.52
CA MET A 635 -11.80 -25.54 4.85
C MET A 635 -11.41 -26.09 6.24
N TYR A 636 -12.33 -26.11 7.21
CA TYR A 636 -12.03 -26.60 8.56
C TYR A 636 -11.98 -28.13 8.66
N ASP A 637 -12.75 -28.84 7.83
CA ASP A 637 -12.95 -30.29 7.94
C ASP A 637 -12.22 -31.11 6.87
N PHE A 638 -11.91 -30.52 5.70
CA PHE A 638 -11.47 -31.24 4.50
C PHE A 638 -10.10 -30.81 3.94
N MET A 639 -9.40 -29.92 4.63
CA MET A 639 -8.05 -29.49 4.23
C MET A 639 -6.93 -30.47 4.62
N ALA A 640 -7.22 -31.55 5.34
CA ALA A 640 -6.25 -32.61 5.62
C ALA A 640 -6.05 -33.55 4.42
N LEU A 641 -4.83 -34.06 4.25
CA LEU A 641 -4.51 -35.08 3.24
C LEU A 641 -4.85 -36.52 3.68
N ASP A 642 -5.12 -36.74 4.97
CA ASP A 642 -5.48 -38.05 5.56
C ASP A 642 -6.85 -38.60 5.09
N ARG A 643 -7.62 -37.77 4.38
CA ARG A 643 -9.00 -38.03 3.96
C ARG A 643 -9.24 -37.63 2.51
N PRO A 644 -10.24 -38.24 1.84
CA PRO A 644 -10.70 -37.78 0.53
C PRO A 644 -11.08 -36.30 0.54
N SER A 645 -10.70 -35.59 -0.51
CA SER A 645 -11.16 -34.22 -0.76
C SER A 645 -12.65 -34.21 -1.12
N THR A 646 -13.30 -33.05 -1.03
CA THR A 646 -14.66 -32.83 -1.56
C THR A 646 -14.59 -32.13 -2.91
N PRO A 647 -15.60 -32.29 -3.79
CA PRO A 647 -15.65 -31.53 -5.04
C PRO A 647 -15.63 -29.99 -4.88
N LEU A 648 -15.98 -29.49 -3.68
CA LEU A 648 -15.89 -28.07 -3.34
C LEU A 648 -14.44 -27.65 -3.04
N ILE A 649 -13.71 -28.45 -2.26
CA ILE A 649 -12.28 -28.22 -2.00
C ILE A 649 -11.45 -28.37 -3.29
N ASP A 650 -11.72 -29.39 -4.10
CA ASP A 650 -11.03 -29.59 -5.40
C ASP A 650 -11.28 -28.40 -6.35
N ARG A 651 -12.54 -27.92 -6.42
CA ARG A 651 -12.88 -26.68 -7.14
C ARG A 651 -12.10 -25.49 -6.57
N GLY A 652 -12.07 -25.34 -5.25
CA GLY A 652 -11.49 -24.18 -4.59
C GLY A 652 -9.98 -24.08 -4.76
N ILE A 653 -9.25 -25.17 -4.52
CA ILE A 653 -7.80 -25.24 -4.74
C ILE A 653 -7.46 -24.97 -6.20
N ALA A 654 -8.19 -25.57 -7.16
CA ALA A 654 -7.97 -25.34 -8.57
C ALA A 654 -8.21 -23.87 -8.98
N LEU A 655 -9.37 -23.29 -8.61
CA LEU A 655 -9.72 -21.92 -8.98
C LEU A 655 -8.84 -20.88 -8.26
N HIS A 656 -8.41 -21.10 -7.02
CA HIS A 656 -7.48 -20.22 -6.31
C HIS A 656 -6.16 -20.06 -7.09
N LYS A 657 -5.55 -21.19 -7.48
CA LYS A 657 -4.34 -21.24 -8.31
C LYS A 657 -4.56 -20.55 -9.67
N MET A 658 -5.64 -20.89 -10.37
CA MET A 658 -5.94 -20.31 -11.68
C MET A 658 -6.17 -18.79 -11.63
N ILE A 659 -6.94 -18.30 -10.65
CA ILE A 659 -7.23 -16.87 -10.46
C ILE A 659 -5.95 -16.08 -10.21
N ARG A 660 -5.06 -16.57 -9.35
CA ARG A 660 -3.78 -15.90 -9.04
C ARG A 660 -2.85 -15.90 -10.26
N LEU A 661 -2.70 -17.02 -10.97
CA LEU A 661 -1.83 -17.11 -12.16
C LEU A 661 -2.35 -16.27 -13.35
N ILE A 662 -3.66 -16.27 -13.66
CA ILE A 662 -4.18 -15.44 -14.76
C ILE A 662 -4.07 -13.95 -14.43
N THR A 663 -4.25 -13.60 -13.15
CA THR A 663 -4.08 -12.23 -12.66
C THR A 663 -2.65 -11.75 -12.85
N MET A 664 -1.66 -12.55 -12.46
CA MET A 664 -0.24 -12.24 -12.69
C MET A 664 0.12 -12.20 -14.20
N GLY A 665 -0.34 -13.17 -14.99
CA GLY A 665 -0.01 -13.30 -16.41
C GLY A 665 -0.55 -12.18 -17.32
N LEU A 666 -1.77 -11.69 -17.06
CA LEU A 666 -2.43 -10.67 -17.90
C LEU A 666 -2.61 -9.30 -17.24
N GLY A 667 -2.64 -9.24 -15.91
CA GLY A 667 -3.25 -8.13 -15.17
C GLY A 667 -2.37 -6.90 -14.91
N GLY A 668 -1.04 -7.00 -15.06
CA GLY A 668 -0.11 -5.92 -14.70
C GLY A 668 1.32 -6.12 -15.20
N GLU A 669 2.19 -5.21 -14.76
CA GLU A 669 3.65 -5.19 -14.93
C GLU A 669 4.38 -5.46 -13.60
N GLY A 670 3.62 -5.57 -12.50
CA GLY A 670 4.04 -6.05 -11.19
C GLY A 670 2.91 -6.82 -10.52
N TYR A 671 3.24 -7.67 -9.56
CA TYR A 671 2.28 -8.49 -8.81
C TYR A 671 2.32 -8.15 -7.32
N LEU A 672 1.18 -8.25 -6.64
CA LEU A 672 1.06 -8.08 -5.19
C LEU A 672 0.22 -9.21 -4.56
N ASN A 673 0.63 -9.65 -3.37
CA ASN A 673 -0.07 -10.62 -2.54
C ASN A 673 -0.09 -10.15 -1.08
N PHE A 674 -1.26 -10.14 -0.44
CA PHE A 674 -1.38 -9.89 1.01
C PHE A 674 -1.09 -11.14 1.84
N MET A 675 -0.36 -10.98 2.93
CA MET A 675 0.19 -12.09 3.71
C MET A 675 -0.84 -13.11 4.21
N GLY A 676 -0.60 -14.38 3.86
CA GLY A 676 -1.47 -15.53 4.09
C GLY A 676 -2.35 -15.89 2.89
N ASN A 677 -2.63 -14.96 1.97
CA ASN A 677 -3.46 -15.26 0.80
C ASN A 677 -2.70 -16.15 -0.20
N GLU A 678 -1.37 -16.25 -0.13
CA GLU A 678 -0.56 -17.12 -0.99
C GLU A 678 -0.89 -18.61 -0.81
N PHE A 679 -1.18 -19.04 0.41
CA PHE A 679 -1.63 -20.39 0.73
C PHE A 679 -3.14 -20.48 0.97
N GLY A 680 -3.91 -19.43 0.69
CA GLY A 680 -5.35 -19.41 0.90
C GLY A 680 -5.74 -19.50 2.38
N HIS A 681 -5.17 -18.62 3.23
CA HIS A 681 -5.47 -18.56 4.66
C HIS A 681 -7.00 -18.52 4.92
N PRO A 682 -7.53 -19.33 5.86
CA PRO A 682 -8.96 -19.38 6.18
C PRO A 682 -9.42 -18.13 6.97
N GLU A 683 -10.70 -18.08 7.30
CA GLU A 683 -11.30 -17.02 8.15
C GLU A 683 -11.16 -15.61 7.51
N TRP A 684 -10.93 -14.59 8.33
CA TRP A 684 -10.79 -13.17 7.98
C TRP A 684 -9.90 -12.48 9.02
N ILE A 685 -9.55 -11.20 8.79
CA ILE A 685 -8.84 -10.31 9.72
C ILE A 685 -9.86 -9.51 10.51
N ASP A 686 -9.74 -9.48 11.83
CA ASP A 686 -10.44 -8.49 12.66
C ASP A 686 -9.48 -7.99 13.73
N PHE A 687 -9.43 -6.68 13.90
CA PHE A 687 -8.55 -6.01 14.85
C PHE A 687 -9.23 -5.87 16.21
N PRO A 688 -8.48 -5.86 17.32
CA PRO A 688 -9.06 -5.64 18.64
C PRO A 688 -9.80 -4.29 18.68
N ARG A 689 -11.11 -4.33 18.90
CA ARG A 689 -11.96 -3.13 18.90
C ARG A 689 -13.13 -3.24 19.90
N GLY A 690 -13.42 -2.13 20.56
CA GLY A 690 -14.61 -1.92 21.35
C GLY A 690 -15.86 -1.67 20.48
N GLU A 691 -16.98 -1.41 21.14
CA GLU A 691 -18.23 -1.02 20.47
C GLU A 691 -18.10 0.38 19.85
N GLN A 692 -18.71 0.58 18.68
CA GLN A 692 -18.74 1.86 17.99
C GLN A 692 -20.17 2.39 17.94
N HIS A 693 -20.36 3.67 18.29
CA HIS A 693 -21.64 4.36 18.21
C HIS A 693 -21.67 5.22 16.94
N LEU A 694 -22.52 4.86 15.98
CA LEU A 694 -22.68 5.64 14.76
C LEU A 694 -23.52 6.91 15.02
N PRO A 695 -23.33 8.00 14.25
CA PRO A 695 -24.08 9.26 14.42
C PRO A 695 -25.61 9.13 14.31
N ASN A 696 -26.11 8.04 13.72
CA ASN A 696 -27.53 7.72 13.62
C ASN A 696 -28.07 6.89 14.81
N GLY A 697 -27.29 6.75 15.89
CA GLY A 697 -27.65 5.99 17.09
C GLY A 697 -27.50 4.48 16.97
N LYS A 698 -27.08 3.94 15.81
CA LYS A 698 -26.82 2.51 15.65
C LYS A 698 -25.50 2.13 16.32
N ILE A 699 -25.54 1.13 17.20
CA ILE A 699 -24.35 0.50 17.79
C ILE A 699 -23.83 -0.57 16.81
N VAL A 700 -22.53 -0.55 16.54
CA VAL A 700 -21.79 -1.65 15.90
C VAL A 700 -21.02 -2.36 17.01
N PRO A 701 -21.31 -3.64 17.30
CA PRO A 701 -20.66 -4.35 18.38
C PRO A 701 -19.15 -4.52 18.10
N GLY A 702 -18.36 -4.38 19.15
CA GLY A 702 -16.95 -4.71 19.15
C GLY A 702 -16.70 -6.22 19.07
N ASN A 703 -15.44 -6.62 19.21
CA ASN A 703 -15.04 -8.02 19.33
C ASN A 703 -14.39 -8.33 20.69
N ASN A 704 -14.76 -7.56 21.73
CA ASN A 704 -14.20 -7.62 23.08
C ASN A 704 -12.67 -7.41 23.11
N ASN A 705 -12.14 -6.57 22.21
CA ASN A 705 -10.71 -6.34 22.01
C ASN A 705 -9.91 -7.64 21.72
N SER A 706 -10.53 -8.58 20.98
CA SER A 706 -9.91 -9.86 20.65
C SER A 706 -8.81 -9.73 19.61
N TYR A 707 -7.70 -10.45 19.83
CA TYR A 707 -6.62 -10.62 18.87
C TYR A 707 -6.73 -11.93 18.06
N ASP A 708 -7.77 -12.75 18.26
CA ASP A 708 -7.89 -14.08 17.62
C ASP A 708 -7.92 -14.03 16.08
N LYS A 709 -8.41 -12.92 15.50
CA LYS A 709 -8.36 -12.69 14.04
C LYS A 709 -7.29 -11.69 13.62
N CYS A 710 -6.49 -11.19 14.55
CA CYS A 710 -5.36 -10.28 14.33
C CYS A 710 -4.03 -11.05 14.32
N ARG A 711 -3.99 -12.17 13.59
CA ARG A 711 -2.85 -13.13 13.52
C ARG A 711 -2.75 -13.82 12.15
N ARG A 712 -1.59 -14.41 11.81
CA ARG A 712 -1.34 -15.21 10.60
C ARG A 712 -0.91 -16.64 10.95
N ARG A 713 -1.70 -17.62 10.56
CA ARG A 713 -1.43 -19.05 10.77
C ARG A 713 -0.53 -19.62 9.66
N PHE A 714 0.72 -19.16 9.65
CA PHE A 714 1.76 -19.65 8.73
C PHE A 714 2.01 -21.16 8.87
N ASP A 715 1.77 -21.71 10.06
CA ASP A 715 1.79 -23.16 10.36
C ASP A 715 0.85 -23.98 9.46
N LEU A 716 -0.24 -23.40 8.95
CA LEU A 716 -1.12 -24.10 8.01
C LEU A 716 -0.47 -24.33 6.65
N GLY A 717 0.28 -23.35 6.13
CA GLY A 717 0.99 -23.45 4.85
C GLY A 717 2.27 -24.29 4.93
N ASP A 718 2.87 -24.40 6.11
CA ASP A 718 4.06 -25.24 6.34
C ASP A 718 3.73 -26.70 6.67
N ALA A 719 2.50 -27.00 7.10
CA ALA A 719 2.03 -28.36 7.34
C ALA A 719 1.85 -29.14 6.02
N ASP A 720 2.83 -29.96 5.66
CA ASP A 720 2.84 -30.84 4.49
C ASP A 720 1.65 -31.81 4.42
N TYR A 721 1.08 -32.19 5.58
CA TYR A 721 -0.13 -32.99 5.73
C TYR A 721 -1.44 -32.21 5.47
N LEU A 722 -1.39 -30.91 5.17
CA LEU A 722 -2.53 -30.07 4.82
C LEU A 722 -2.45 -29.52 3.38
N ARG A 723 -3.62 -29.36 2.75
CA ARG A 723 -3.79 -28.86 1.37
C ARG A 723 -3.39 -27.40 1.16
N TYR A 724 -3.24 -26.63 2.25
CA TYR A 724 -2.70 -25.27 2.19
C TYR A 724 -1.26 -25.27 1.64
N HIS A 725 -0.46 -26.29 2.00
CA HIS A 725 0.91 -26.46 1.51
C HIS A 725 0.98 -26.48 -0.03
N GLY A 726 0.09 -27.23 -0.69
CA GLY A 726 0.06 -27.27 -2.16
C GLY A 726 -0.30 -25.94 -2.82
N MET A 727 -1.09 -25.08 -2.15
CA MET A 727 -1.33 -23.71 -2.63
C MET A 727 -0.12 -22.80 -2.42
N GLN A 728 0.58 -22.94 -1.28
CA GLN A 728 1.86 -22.26 -1.01
C GLN A 728 2.93 -22.61 -2.05
N GLU A 729 3.04 -23.90 -2.38
CA GLU A 729 4.01 -24.40 -3.36
C GLU A 729 3.68 -23.95 -4.79
N PHE A 730 2.40 -23.83 -5.13
CA PHE A 730 2.00 -23.23 -6.41
C PHE A 730 2.35 -21.74 -6.49
N ASP A 731 2.17 -20.99 -5.41
CA ASP A 731 2.61 -19.60 -5.35
C ASP A 731 4.12 -19.48 -5.57
N ARG A 732 4.91 -20.27 -4.84
CA ARG A 732 6.36 -20.33 -4.99
C ARG A 732 6.76 -20.61 -6.44
N ALA A 733 6.16 -21.62 -7.07
CA ALA A 733 6.40 -21.95 -8.47
C ALA A 733 6.01 -20.81 -9.43
N MET A 734 4.91 -20.10 -9.15
CA MET A 734 4.45 -18.94 -9.92
C MET A 734 5.40 -17.74 -9.81
N GLN A 735 5.91 -17.41 -8.62
CA GLN A 735 6.87 -16.31 -8.46
C GLN A 735 8.21 -16.63 -9.15
N HIS A 736 8.71 -17.88 -9.03
CA HIS A 736 9.94 -18.30 -9.70
C HIS A 736 9.80 -18.43 -11.23
N LEU A 737 8.61 -18.71 -11.75
CA LEU A 737 8.32 -18.64 -13.19
C LEU A 737 8.53 -17.21 -13.73
N GLU A 738 8.04 -16.19 -13.00
CA GLU A 738 8.29 -14.79 -13.37
C GLU A 738 9.76 -14.40 -13.18
N GLU A 739 10.47 -14.90 -12.17
CA GLU A 739 11.91 -14.64 -12.05
C GLU A 739 12.70 -15.21 -13.25
N ARG A 740 12.34 -16.42 -13.71
CA ARG A 740 13.04 -17.09 -14.83
C ARG A 740 12.73 -16.48 -16.20
N TYR A 741 11.48 -16.07 -16.44
CA TYR A 741 11.03 -15.62 -17.77
C TYR A 741 10.72 -14.11 -17.86
N GLY A 742 10.42 -13.45 -16.73
CA GLY A 742 10.08 -12.03 -16.65
C GLY A 742 8.98 -11.62 -17.64
N PHE A 743 7.88 -12.35 -17.63
CA PHE A 743 6.78 -12.27 -18.57
C PHE A 743 5.86 -11.07 -18.29
N MET A 744 5.75 -10.59 -17.04
CA MET A 744 4.87 -9.46 -16.70
C MET A 744 5.26 -8.17 -17.44
N THR A 745 6.55 -7.96 -17.65
CA THR A 745 7.12 -6.78 -18.34
C THR A 745 7.54 -7.05 -19.78
N SER A 746 7.05 -8.14 -20.37
CA SER A 746 7.22 -8.42 -21.80
C SER A 746 6.43 -7.42 -22.66
N GLU A 747 7.10 -6.81 -23.64
CA GLU A 747 6.45 -6.04 -24.71
C GLU A 747 5.52 -6.91 -25.57
N HIS A 748 5.82 -8.21 -25.71
CA HIS A 748 4.91 -9.15 -26.35
C HIS A 748 3.84 -9.61 -25.36
N GLN A 749 2.61 -9.14 -25.56
CA GLN A 749 1.39 -9.68 -24.96
C GLN A 749 0.37 -9.92 -26.08
N TYR A 750 -0.20 -11.12 -26.18
CA TYR A 750 -1.22 -11.41 -27.18
C TYR A 750 -2.25 -12.42 -26.68
N ILE A 751 -3.54 -12.06 -26.68
CA ILE A 751 -4.62 -12.97 -26.28
C ILE A 751 -5.21 -13.60 -27.54
N SER A 752 -4.79 -14.82 -27.85
CA SER A 752 -5.30 -15.57 -29.01
C SER A 752 -6.71 -16.10 -28.77
N ARG A 753 -7.06 -16.49 -27.54
CA ARG A 753 -8.38 -17.10 -27.27
C ARG A 753 -9.03 -16.63 -25.97
N LYS A 754 -10.35 -16.44 -26.03
CA LYS A 754 -11.25 -16.17 -24.90
C LYS A 754 -12.62 -16.77 -25.20
N ASN A 755 -12.66 -18.10 -25.30
CA ASN A 755 -13.80 -18.84 -25.85
C ASN A 755 -14.86 -19.09 -24.78
N GLU A 756 -16.08 -18.59 -25.02
CA GLU A 756 -17.20 -18.70 -24.08
C GLU A 756 -17.86 -20.09 -24.06
N GLY A 757 -17.80 -20.86 -25.15
CA GLY A 757 -18.33 -22.23 -25.17
C GLY A 757 -17.41 -23.21 -24.46
N ASP A 758 -16.11 -23.14 -24.78
CA ASP A 758 -15.09 -24.01 -24.19
C ASP A 758 -14.68 -23.57 -22.77
N ARG A 759 -15.00 -22.33 -22.37
CA ARG A 759 -14.46 -21.65 -21.19
C ARG A 759 -12.92 -21.65 -21.13
N VAL A 760 -12.29 -21.51 -22.30
CA VAL A 760 -10.82 -21.53 -22.45
C VAL A 760 -10.29 -20.15 -22.79
N ILE A 761 -9.27 -19.71 -22.02
CA ILE A 761 -8.48 -18.50 -22.28
C ILE A 761 -7.06 -18.95 -22.67
N ILE A 762 -6.55 -18.42 -23.77
CA ILE A 762 -5.16 -18.63 -24.22
C ILE A 762 -4.53 -17.26 -24.51
N PHE A 763 -3.31 -17.06 -24.00
CA PHE A 763 -2.51 -15.89 -24.31
C PHE A 763 -1.01 -16.20 -24.32
N GLU A 764 -0.26 -15.33 -24.97
CA GLU A 764 1.19 -15.32 -25.01
C GLU A 764 1.75 -14.14 -24.22
N ARG A 765 2.84 -14.39 -23.49
CA ARG A 765 3.75 -13.37 -22.96
C ARG A 765 5.18 -13.80 -23.31
N ASP A 766 5.83 -13.07 -24.21
CA ASP A 766 7.09 -13.43 -24.88
C ASP A 766 7.15 -14.91 -25.35
N ASN A 767 8.00 -15.73 -24.73
CA ASN A 767 8.23 -17.14 -25.08
C ASN A 767 7.24 -18.11 -24.43
N LEU A 768 6.35 -17.62 -23.56
CA LEU A 768 5.38 -18.42 -22.81
C LEU A 768 4.00 -18.38 -23.46
N VAL A 769 3.38 -19.55 -23.61
CA VAL A 769 1.98 -19.73 -23.99
C VAL A 769 1.23 -20.24 -22.75
N PHE A 770 0.26 -19.46 -22.29
CA PHE A 770 -0.59 -19.80 -21.15
C PHE A 770 -1.92 -20.37 -21.65
N VAL A 771 -2.35 -21.50 -21.09
CA VAL A 771 -3.62 -22.16 -21.41
C VAL A 771 -4.41 -22.36 -20.12
N PHE A 772 -5.57 -21.72 -20.03
CA PHE A 772 -6.50 -21.84 -18.90
C PHE A 772 -7.81 -22.49 -19.37
N ASN A 773 -8.21 -23.59 -18.75
CA ASN A 773 -9.53 -24.20 -18.93
C ASN A 773 -10.38 -23.96 -17.67
N PHE A 774 -11.25 -22.94 -17.70
CA PHE A 774 -12.19 -22.62 -16.63
C PHE A 774 -13.47 -23.47 -16.68
N HIS A 775 -13.62 -24.42 -17.60
CA HIS A 775 -14.81 -25.25 -17.65
C HIS A 775 -14.92 -26.12 -16.39
N TRP A 776 -16.09 -26.11 -15.79
CA TRP A 776 -16.39 -26.79 -14.53
C TRP A 776 -16.41 -28.33 -14.59
N THR A 777 -16.31 -28.91 -15.80
CA THR A 777 -16.49 -30.35 -16.08
C THR A 777 -15.73 -30.83 -17.31
N ASN A 778 -15.83 -30.12 -18.44
CA ASN A 778 -15.26 -30.59 -19.71
C ASN A 778 -13.72 -30.49 -19.75
N SER A 779 -13.10 -31.61 -20.14
CA SER A 779 -11.67 -31.71 -20.42
C SER A 779 -11.48 -31.91 -21.92
N TYR A 780 -10.53 -31.20 -22.52
CA TYR A 780 -10.35 -31.20 -23.97
C TYR A 780 -9.09 -31.97 -24.37
N SER A 781 -9.28 -33.02 -25.18
CA SER A 781 -8.17 -33.72 -25.87
C SER A 781 -7.88 -33.04 -27.20
N ASP A 782 -6.63 -33.05 -27.63
CA ASP A 782 -6.16 -32.46 -28.90
C ASP A 782 -6.63 -31.01 -29.12
N TYR A 783 -6.67 -30.22 -28.04
CA TYR A 783 -7.10 -28.83 -28.09
C TYR A 783 -6.04 -27.99 -28.80
N LYS A 784 -6.44 -27.29 -29.87
CA LYS A 784 -5.53 -26.55 -30.72
C LYS A 784 -5.22 -25.18 -30.11
N VAL A 785 -3.93 -24.89 -29.94
CA VAL A 785 -3.39 -23.69 -29.29
C VAL A 785 -2.58 -22.91 -30.31
N GLY A 786 -2.95 -21.66 -30.62
CA GLY A 786 -2.19 -20.78 -31.51
C GLY A 786 -0.94 -20.21 -30.83
N CYS A 787 0.16 -20.08 -31.57
CA CYS A 787 1.45 -19.53 -31.09
C CYS A 787 2.24 -18.79 -32.19
N LEU A 788 3.11 -17.87 -31.78
CA LEU A 788 3.93 -17.04 -32.69
C LEU A 788 5.14 -17.79 -33.25
N LYS A 789 5.95 -18.36 -32.36
CA LYS A 789 7.30 -18.88 -32.66
C LYS A 789 7.20 -20.38 -33.00
N PRO A 790 7.88 -20.86 -34.06
CA PRO A 790 7.95 -22.28 -34.37
C PRO A 790 8.92 -23.00 -33.44
N GLY A 791 8.65 -24.27 -33.18
CA GLY A 791 9.61 -25.16 -32.54
C GLY A 791 8.95 -26.21 -31.68
N LYS A 792 9.56 -26.43 -30.52
CA LYS A 792 9.13 -27.37 -29.50
C LYS A 792 8.79 -26.58 -28.25
N TYR A 793 7.59 -26.80 -27.72
CA TYR A 793 7.16 -26.30 -26.43
C TYR A 793 7.24 -27.41 -25.37
N LYS A 794 7.44 -27.02 -24.10
CA LYS A 794 7.38 -27.90 -22.91
C LYS A 794 6.61 -27.23 -21.80
N ILE A 795 5.97 -28.03 -20.95
CA ILE A 795 5.35 -27.56 -19.71
C ILE A 795 6.45 -26.99 -18.80
N VAL A 796 6.21 -25.80 -18.25
CA VAL A 796 7.09 -25.14 -17.25
C VAL A 796 6.35 -24.74 -15.97
N LEU A 797 5.02 -24.74 -16.00
CA LEU A 797 4.16 -24.73 -14.82
C LEU A 797 2.85 -25.45 -15.17
N ASP A 798 2.40 -26.34 -14.30
CA ASP A 798 1.16 -27.09 -14.44
C ASP A 798 0.40 -27.06 -13.10
N SER A 799 -0.76 -26.39 -13.06
CA SER A 799 -1.56 -26.33 -11.85
C SER A 799 -2.14 -27.69 -11.43
N ASP A 800 -2.17 -28.67 -12.33
CA ASP A 800 -2.71 -30.01 -12.06
C ASP A 800 -1.69 -30.95 -11.39
N ASP A 801 -0.45 -30.53 -11.12
CA ASP A 801 0.51 -31.35 -10.37
C ASP A 801 -0.05 -31.72 -8.98
N THR A 802 0.16 -32.97 -8.59
CA THR A 802 -0.04 -33.51 -7.24
C THR A 802 0.58 -32.65 -6.13
N LEU A 803 1.77 -32.08 -6.33
CA LEU A 803 2.42 -31.17 -5.38
C LEU A 803 1.53 -29.98 -5.06
N PHE A 804 0.84 -29.45 -6.07
CA PHE A 804 -0.07 -28.32 -5.93
C PHE A 804 -1.49 -28.72 -5.54
N GLY A 805 -1.73 -29.99 -5.20
CA GLY A 805 -3.07 -30.54 -4.93
C GLY A 805 -3.94 -30.73 -6.17
N GLY A 806 -3.32 -30.96 -7.35
CA GLY A 806 -4.02 -31.38 -8.56
C GLY A 806 -4.04 -32.91 -8.75
N PHE A 807 -4.48 -33.36 -9.93
CA PHE A 807 -4.73 -34.78 -10.23
C PHE A 807 -3.63 -35.47 -11.06
N ASN A 808 -2.54 -34.76 -11.39
CA ASN A 808 -1.39 -35.20 -12.18
C ASN A 808 -1.79 -35.87 -13.51
N ARG A 809 -2.65 -35.20 -14.29
CA ARG A 809 -3.20 -35.74 -15.55
C ARG A 809 -2.36 -35.39 -16.80
N LEU A 810 -1.31 -34.60 -16.67
CA LEU A 810 -0.41 -34.20 -17.76
C LEU A 810 0.96 -34.87 -17.61
N ASN A 811 1.61 -35.18 -18.73
CA ASN A 811 2.97 -35.71 -18.74
C ASN A 811 3.99 -34.60 -19.00
N HIS A 812 4.76 -34.21 -17.98
CA HIS A 812 5.75 -33.13 -18.08
C HIS A 812 6.95 -33.48 -18.99
N THR A 813 7.17 -34.76 -19.33
CA THR A 813 8.18 -35.14 -20.33
C THR A 813 7.70 -34.98 -21.78
N ALA A 814 6.42 -34.67 -22.01
CA ALA A 814 5.86 -34.52 -23.34
C ALA A 814 6.47 -33.33 -24.10
N GLU A 815 6.63 -33.48 -25.41
CA GLU A 815 7.18 -32.47 -26.30
C GLU A 815 6.09 -32.00 -27.28
N TYR A 816 5.79 -30.70 -27.26
CA TYR A 816 4.67 -30.12 -28.00
C TYR A 816 5.18 -29.42 -29.26
N PHE A 817 5.03 -30.07 -30.42
CA PHE A 817 5.58 -29.58 -31.69
C PHE A 817 4.61 -28.67 -32.43
N THR A 818 5.12 -27.51 -32.88
CA THR A 818 4.31 -26.58 -33.68
C THR A 818 4.11 -27.06 -35.12
N SER A 819 2.87 -27.00 -35.59
CA SER A 819 2.50 -27.09 -37.00
C SER A 819 2.29 -25.69 -37.60
N GLU A 820 2.73 -25.48 -38.83
CA GLU A 820 2.45 -24.28 -39.61
C GLU A 820 0.97 -24.21 -40.02
N GLY A 821 0.40 -23.02 -40.07
CA GLY A 821 -0.98 -22.77 -40.49
C GLY A 821 -1.74 -21.89 -39.52
N TRP A 822 -2.41 -20.87 -40.06
CA TRP A 822 -3.09 -19.85 -39.26
C TRP A 822 -4.20 -20.41 -38.37
N TYR A 823 -4.18 -20.04 -37.10
CA TYR A 823 -5.19 -20.39 -36.11
C TYR A 823 -5.22 -19.33 -35.00
N ASP A 824 -6.42 -18.85 -34.63
CA ASP A 824 -6.63 -17.80 -33.62
C ASP A 824 -5.67 -16.58 -33.82
N ASP A 825 -5.56 -16.13 -35.08
CA ASP A 825 -4.67 -15.05 -35.56
C ASP A 825 -3.17 -15.23 -35.25
N ARG A 826 -2.74 -16.48 -35.04
CA ARG A 826 -1.34 -16.89 -34.91
C ARG A 826 -0.91 -17.69 -36.14
N PRO A 827 0.36 -17.58 -36.60
CA PRO A 827 0.83 -18.27 -37.81
C PRO A 827 0.98 -19.79 -37.63
N ARG A 828 1.08 -20.26 -36.38
CA ARG A 828 1.37 -21.65 -36.00
C ARG A 828 0.48 -22.09 -34.86
N SER A 829 0.47 -23.40 -34.63
CA SER A 829 -0.27 -24.00 -33.52
C SER A 829 0.31 -25.34 -33.08
N PHE A 830 0.05 -25.73 -31.83
CA PHE A 830 0.27 -27.09 -31.33
C PHE A 830 -1.00 -27.62 -30.67
N LEU A 831 -1.03 -28.92 -30.37
CA LEU A 831 -2.15 -29.60 -29.72
C LEU A 831 -1.82 -29.87 -28.25
N VAL A 832 -2.76 -29.63 -27.34
CA VAL A 832 -2.61 -29.92 -25.90
C VAL A 832 -3.76 -30.77 -25.38
N TYR A 833 -3.52 -31.48 -24.28
CA TYR A 833 -4.59 -31.95 -23.41
C TYR A 833 -4.83 -30.87 -22.34
N ALA A 834 -6.07 -30.41 -22.22
CA ALA A 834 -6.48 -29.35 -21.29
C ALA A 834 -7.59 -29.86 -20.36
N PRO A 835 -7.24 -30.42 -19.18
CA PRO A 835 -8.24 -30.91 -18.22
C PRO A 835 -9.11 -29.77 -17.66
N CYS A 836 -10.31 -30.11 -17.18
CA CYS A 836 -11.19 -29.15 -16.51
C CYS A 836 -10.55 -28.52 -15.25
N ARG A 837 -10.79 -27.22 -15.06
CA ARG A 837 -10.20 -26.37 -14.01
C ARG A 837 -8.67 -26.53 -13.89
N THR A 838 -7.96 -26.27 -14.98
CA THR A 838 -6.49 -26.26 -14.99
C THR A 838 -5.92 -25.01 -15.68
N ALA A 839 -4.72 -24.62 -15.26
CA ALA A 839 -3.85 -23.66 -15.93
C ALA A 839 -2.49 -24.30 -16.18
N VAL A 840 -2.03 -24.27 -17.43
CA VAL A 840 -0.74 -24.83 -17.84
C VAL A 840 0.02 -23.79 -18.66
N VAL A 841 1.29 -23.61 -18.34
CA VAL A 841 2.20 -22.68 -19.02
C VAL A 841 3.23 -23.48 -19.80
N TYR A 842 3.36 -23.17 -21.08
CA TYR A 842 4.27 -23.82 -22.02
C TYR A 842 5.36 -22.83 -22.45
N ALA A 843 6.63 -23.18 -22.29
CA ALA A 843 7.75 -22.40 -22.80
C ALA A 843 8.29 -22.99 -24.10
N LEU A 844 8.71 -22.13 -25.03
CA LEU A 844 9.52 -22.54 -26.18
C LEU A 844 10.88 -23.05 -25.67
N VAL A 845 11.29 -24.24 -26.14
CA VAL A 845 12.60 -24.82 -25.86
C VAL A 845 13.62 -24.19 -26.80
N ASP A 846 14.42 -23.27 -26.28
CA ASP A 846 15.57 -22.73 -27.00
C ASP A 846 16.60 -23.84 -27.29
N LYS A 847 17.29 -23.72 -28.42
CA LYS A 847 18.41 -24.61 -28.75
C LYS A 847 19.61 -24.18 -27.89
N VAL A 848 19.95 -24.99 -26.89
CA VAL A 848 20.88 -24.70 -25.77
C VAL A 848 20.14 -23.86 -24.70
N GLU A 849 19.49 -24.45 -23.70
CA GLU A 849 20.07 -25.31 -22.64
C GLU A 849 19.05 -26.31 -22.06
N SER A 850 19.55 -27.41 -21.48
CA SER A 850 18.73 -28.47 -20.88
C SER A 850 19.09 -28.72 -19.43
N GLU A 851 18.60 -27.86 -18.53
CA GLU A 851 18.43 -28.22 -17.12
C GLU A 851 16.95 -28.12 -16.72
N PRO A 852 16.36 -29.21 -16.19
CA PRO A 852 15.00 -29.20 -15.68
C PRO A 852 14.92 -28.32 -14.42
N ILE A 853 13.71 -27.94 -14.03
CA ILE A 853 13.47 -27.35 -12.71
C ILE A 853 13.57 -28.48 -11.70
N GLU A 854 14.75 -28.72 -11.13
CA GLU A 854 14.83 -29.41 -9.85
C GLU A 854 14.26 -28.47 -8.78
N LEU A 855 13.02 -28.75 -8.38
CA LEU A 855 12.53 -28.34 -7.07
C LEU A 855 13.42 -29.07 -6.05
N SER A 856 14.44 -28.38 -5.55
CA SER A 856 15.29 -28.89 -4.48
C SER A 856 14.43 -29.14 -3.25
N VAL A 857 14.11 -30.41 -3.04
CA VAL A 857 13.74 -30.92 -1.72
C VAL A 857 14.91 -30.58 -0.82
N GLY A 858 14.65 -29.84 0.26
CA GLY A 858 15.71 -29.29 1.09
C GLY A 858 16.65 -30.38 1.59
N VAL A 859 17.92 -30.29 1.21
CA VAL A 859 18.98 -30.92 2.00
C VAL A 859 18.96 -30.22 3.36
N GLU A 860 18.95 -31.00 4.43
CA GLU A 860 19.05 -30.46 5.80
C GLU A 860 20.30 -29.58 5.89
N PRO A 861 20.27 -28.44 6.61
CA PRO A 861 21.48 -27.68 6.85
C PRO A 861 22.49 -28.55 7.59
N ASP A 862 23.70 -28.67 7.04
CA ASP A 862 24.81 -29.35 7.73
C ASP A 862 24.92 -28.82 9.16
N PRO A 863 25.08 -29.69 10.18
CA PRO A 863 25.18 -29.25 11.56
C PRO A 863 26.42 -28.37 11.70
N ILE A 864 26.20 -27.13 12.15
CA ILE A 864 27.28 -26.20 12.48
C ILE A 864 28.04 -26.80 13.67
N GLU A 865 29.17 -27.46 13.40
CA GLU A 865 30.14 -27.83 14.43
C GLU A 865 30.72 -26.56 15.03
N LEU A 866 30.14 -26.10 16.15
CA LEU A 866 30.83 -25.22 17.07
C LEU A 866 32.04 -25.96 17.65
N SER A 867 33.20 -25.72 17.05
CA SER A 867 34.50 -26.10 17.59
C SER A 867 34.79 -25.30 18.87
N LEU A 868 34.23 -25.76 19.98
CA LEU A 868 34.62 -25.34 21.33
C LEU A 868 35.98 -25.98 21.66
N GLU A 869 37.05 -25.21 21.50
CA GLU A 869 38.36 -25.57 22.05
C GLU A 869 38.27 -25.53 23.59
N VAL A 870 38.02 -26.69 24.20
CA VAL A 870 38.13 -26.89 25.65
C VAL A 870 39.52 -27.43 25.95
N GLU A 871 40.43 -26.54 26.36
CA GLU A 871 41.68 -26.97 27.01
C GLU A 871 41.36 -27.82 28.24
N SER A 872 41.89 -29.05 28.28
CA SER A 872 41.70 -29.98 29.38
C SER A 872 43.04 -30.33 30.03
N GLU A 873 43.30 -29.76 31.20
CA GLU A 873 44.40 -30.21 32.06
C GLU A 873 44.08 -31.59 32.68
N PRO A 874 45.06 -32.50 32.81
CA PRO A 874 44.82 -33.85 33.33
C PRO A 874 44.89 -33.90 34.87
N ILE A 875 43.76 -34.18 35.53
CA ILE A 875 43.75 -34.55 36.94
C ILE A 875 44.00 -36.06 37.08
N GLN A 876 45.13 -36.43 37.66
CA GLN A 876 45.37 -37.79 38.14
C GLN A 876 44.48 -38.09 39.35
N GLN A 877 43.74 -39.21 39.33
CA GLN A 877 43.51 -39.96 40.56
C GLN A 877 43.29 -41.46 40.31
N SER A 878 44.04 -42.25 41.05
CA SER A 878 44.08 -43.71 41.03
C SER A 878 43.11 -44.32 42.03
N VAL A 879 42.29 -45.29 41.62
CA VAL A 879 41.78 -46.37 42.50
C VAL A 879 41.62 -47.64 41.66
N GLU A 880 42.38 -48.69 41.99
CA GLU A 880 42.05 -50.07 41.61
C GLU A 880 40.98 -50.62 42.57
N VAL A 881 40.15 -51.58 42.11
CA VAL A 881 39.91 -52.89 42.75
C VAL A 881 38.70 -53.56 42.07
N GLU A 882 38.98 -54.64 41.32
CA GLU A 882 38.04 -55.71 40.91
C GLU A 882 37.74 -56.65 42.11
N PRO A 883 36.71 -57.52 42.10
CA PRO A 883 36.14 -58.21 40.92
C PRO A 883 34.61 -58.23 40.77
#